data_AF-A0A2E1HND8-F1
#
_entry.id   AF-A0A2E1HND8-F1
#
_cell.length_a   1.000
_cell.length_b   1.000
_cell.length_c   1.000
_cell.angle_alpha   90.00
_cell.angle_beta   90.00
_cell.angle_gamma   90.00
#
_symmetry.space_group_name_H-M   'P 1'
#
loop_
_entity.id
_entity.type
_entity.pdbx_description
1 polymer ?
#
loop_
_entity_poly.entity_id
_entity_poly.type
_entity_poly.pdbx_seq_one_letter_code
_entity_poly.pdbx_strand_id
1 'polypeptide(L)'
;MVLIASNEMEAYFEDLEKKADSCYSLVEKVRKAGYDPSDSPEIPRAKDLAERVEAQVGPEGIAPRIREVAEENDRESTALIIAKELAGKLKSELGLEKALEQAVRTSLSILTEGVLVAPTEGVVKVSTLENSNKTKCASIYYAGPIRAAGGTAQALSVLIADVVRRELDLDPYIPTPAEIERYKEEIPLYKRAVNLQYVPSPEEIHTIVTSCPICVTGERTDKLEVAGNRDLPRVETNSLRGGACLVLAEGLCLKAAKVLKHVDKLGISGWDFLRTYTEKKRKSASGDVKEHKYLKDVLAGRPIFAFPDKPGSFRLRYGRSRTAGLASMSLHPSTMLIVDSFAAIGTQLKLQLPGKATASTPCDTIEGPSVILENGTFTRLDDYNLALKFVNQVKEIVDLGELLIPVGEFLENNHPLQPSGWCDEWWDSLVSSKDIGKYNGDYSFSSLYNFCKENDLPLHPKYTYNWGDLDYNEILDLRNQLVRNGSEVVKNRFSKIYKEIFVKLGMFFRIEDNVIVLDEGYDPLITLLGIKEIDSKLLASELDNYSDDSLTLLSDLSEVLIKCKSPTRIGASMGRPEKANERRLKPPPHVLFPLGDSGGNQRLINTALKERPYRRGFTQGKLGSIEMVTQLRYCKNCNKETISLRCCKSLTMVKED
;
A
#
# COMPACT_ATOMS: atom_id res chain seq x y z
N MET A 1 -5.29 17.09 -18.56
CA MET A 1 -4.75 16.11 -19.55
C MET A 1 -5.79 15.89 -20.64
N VAL A 2 -5.66 16.57 -21.78
CA VAL A 2 -6.32 16.12 -23.00
C VAL A 2 -5.71 14.77 -23.33
N LEU A 3 -6.49 13.69 -23.17
CA LEU A 3 -6.05 12.35 -23.49
C LEU A 3 -5.73 12.32 -24.99
N ILE A 4 -4.44 12.25 -25.35
CA ILE A 4 -4.05 11.91 -26.70
C ILE A 4 -4.41 10.44 -26.87
N ALA A 5 -5.59 10.19 -27.43
CA ALA A 5 -6.10 8.86 -27.72
C ALA A 5 -5.80 8.54 -29.18
N SER A 6 -5.39 7.29 -29.45
CA SER A 6 -5.38 6.80 -30.82
C SER A 6 -6.82 6.62 -31.32
N ASN A 7 -7.04 6.60 -32.63
CA ASN A 7 -8.36 6.33 -33.21
C ASN A 7 -8.98 5.02 -32.67
N GLU A 8 -8.14 4.00 -32.38
CA GLU A 8 -8.59 2.74 -31.77
C GLU A 8 -9.09 2.93 -30.33
N MET A 9 -8.41 3.74 -29.52
CA MET A 9 -8.84 4.08 -28.15
C MET A 9 -10.10 4.94 -28.16
N GLU A 10 -10.21 5.91 -29.08
CA GLU A 10 -11.41 6.72 -29.25
C GLU A 10 -12.62 5.84 -29.61
N ALA A 11 -12.45 4.93 -30.59
CA ALA A 11 -13.50 3.99 -30.96
C ALA A 11 -13.91 3.08 -29.79
N TYR A 12 -12.95 2.65 -28.96
CA TYR A 12 -13.22 1.90 -27.73
C TYR A 12 -14.03 2.71 -26.71
N PHE A 13 -13.67 3.98 -26.47
CA PHE A 13 -14.42 4.84 -25.56
C PHE A 13 -15.83 5.12 -26.07
N GLU A 14 -15.99 5.39 -27.37
CA GLU A 14 -17.30 5.58 -27.97
C GLU A 14 -18.21 4.34 -27.84
N ASP A 15 -17.66 3.14 -28.01
CA ASP A 15 -18.43 1.89 -27.82
C ASP A 15 -18.89 1.74 -26.36
N LEU A 16 -18.02 2.05 -25.39
CA LEU A 16 -18.39 2.07 -23.97
C LEU A 16 -19.46 3.12 -23.66
N GLU A 17 -19.34 4.33 -24.22
CA GLU A 17 -20.34 5.39 -24.03
C GLU A 17 -21.69 5.00 -24.63
N LYS A 18 -21.73 4.45 -25.85
CA LYS A 18 -22.96 3.96 -26.49
C LYS A 18 -23.66 2.88 -25.65
N LYS A 19 -22.89 1.94 -25.08
CA LYS A 19 -23.40 0.90 -24.18
C LYS A 19 -23.94 1.50 -22.87
N ALA A 20 -23.22 2.46 -22.28
CA ALA A 20 -23.67 3.17 -21.09
C ALA A 20 -24.96 3.95 -21.36
N ASP A 21 -25.06 4.68 -22.47
CA ASP A 21 -26.25 5.45 -22.87
C ASP A 21 -27.47 4.55 -23.08
N SER A 22 -27.27 3.35 -23.62
CA SER A 22 -28.31 2.35 -23.74
C SER A 22 -28.85 1.91 -22.37
N CYS A 23 -27.97 1.72 -21.38
CA CYS A 23 -28.35 1.43 -20.00
C CYS A 23 -29.09 2.61 -19.35
N TYR A 24 -28.59 3.85 -19.49
CA TYR A 24 -29.24 5.04 -18.93
C TYR A 24 -30.62 5.29 -19.54
N SER A 25 -30.76 5.12 -20.85
CA SER A 25 -32.05 5.23 -21.55
C SER A 25 -33.08 4.23 -21.01
N LEU A 26 -32.65 3.00 -20.71
CA LEU A 26 -33.49 2.00 -20.07
C LEU A 26 -33.89 2.42 -18.65
N VAL A 27 -32.92 2.86 -17.83
CA VAL A 27 -33.19 3.30 -16.45
C VAL A 27 -34.14 4.50 -16.44
N GLU A 28 -33.94 5.50 -17.28
CA GLU A 28 -34.85 6.64 -17.41
C GLU A 28 -36.28 6.21 -17.73
N LYS A 29 -36.44 5.31 -18.71
CA LYS A 29 -37.76 4.80 -19.10
C LYS A 29 -38.46 4.10 -17.93
N VAL A 30 -37.72 3.30 -17.15
CA VAL A 30 -38.27 2.56 -16.01
C VAL A 30 -38.57 3.50 -14.84
N ARG A 31 -37.67 4.44 -14.52
CA ARG A 31 -37.84 5.40 -13.42
C ARG A 31 -39.01 6.36 -13.66
N LYS A 32 -39.23 6.80 -14.91
CA LYS A 32 -40.41 7.59 -15.31
C LYS A 32 -41.74 6.87 -15.08
N ALA A 33 -41.76 5.54 -14.97
CA ALA A 33 -42.96 4.81 -14.58
C ALA A 33 -43.40 5.13 -13.13
N GLY A 34 -42.48 5.63 -12.29
CA GLY A 34 -42.75 6.20 -10.97
C GLY A 34 -42.95 5.17 -9.87
N TYR A 35 -42.29 4.02 -9.95
CA TYR A 35 -42.30 2.98 -8.91
C TYR A 35 -41.21 3.15 -7.85
N ASP A 36 -40.23 4.03 -8.11
CA ASP A 36 -39.07 4.28 -7.26
C ASP A 36 -39.10 5.68 -6.62
N PRO A 37 -38.22 6.00 -5.63
CA PRO A 37 -38.18 7.30 -4.97
C PRO A 37 -37.87 8.51 -5.86
N SER A 38 -37.26 8.27 -7.03
CA SER A 38 -36.94 9.27 -8.05
C SER A 38 -37.48 8.83 -9.42
N ASP A 39 -37.92 9.81 -10.22
CA ASP A 39 -38.33 9.62 -11.62
C ASP A 39 -37.17 9.74 -12.62
N SER A 40 -35.96 10.01 -12.13
CA SER A 40 -34.72 10.10 -12.90
C SER A 40 -33.64 9.18 -12.33
N PRO A 41 -32.61 8.83 -13.12
CA PRO A 41 -31.44 8.11 -12.62
C PRO A 41 -30.73 8.89 -11.50
N GLU A 42 -30.55 8.27 -10.34
CA GLU A 42 -29.93 8.91 -9.15
C GLU A 42 -28.39 8.81 -9.14
N ILE A 43 -27.78 8.12 -10.11
CA ILE A 43 -26.33 8.01 -10.25
C ILE A 43 -25.90 8.85 -11.46
N PRO A 44 -25.40 10.08 -11.27
CA PRO A 44 -25.00 10.95 -12.36
C PRO A 44 -23.75 10.40 -13.07
N ARG A 45 -23.64 10.67 -14.38
CA ARG A 45 -22.40 10.45 -15.13
C ARG A 45 -21.46 11.63 -14.92
N ALA A 46 -20.17 11.34 -14.84
CA ALA A 46 -19.10 12.34 -14.94
C ALA A 46 -18.01 11.76 -15.83
N LYS A 47 -17.55 12.54 -16.82
CA LYS A 47 -16.55 12.08 -17.80
C LYS A 47 -15.15 12.05 -17.21
N ASP A 48 -14.84 12.99 -16.33
CA ASP A 48 -13.49 13.15 -15.80
C ASP A 48 -13.49 13.59 -14.32
N LEU A 49 -12.29 13.82 -13.80
CA LEU A 49 -12.07 14.33 -12.45
C LEU A 49 -12.82 15.64 -12.20
N ALA A 50 -12.76 16.56 -13.15
CA ALA A 50 -13.25 17.92 -12.97
C ALA A 50 -14.78 17.93 -12.82
N GLU A 51 -15.48 17.17 -13.66
CA GLU A 51 -16.93 16.97 -13.53
C GLU A 51 -17.33 16.22 -12.25
N ARG A 52 -16.52 15.25 -11.81
CA ARG A 52 -16.78 14.57 -10.52
C ARG A 52 -16.69 15.55 -9.35
N VAL A 53 -15.67 16.41 -9.34
CA VAL A 53 -15.50 17.44 -8.30
C VAL A 53 -16.68 18.41 -8.30
N GLU A 54 -17.05 18.92 -9.48
CA GLU A 54 -18.18 19.84 -9.65
C GLU A 54 -19.50 19.20 -9.19
N ALA A 55 -19.77 17.96 -9.59
CA ALA A 55 -20.98 17.24 -9.19
C ALA A 55 -20.99 16.89 -7.69
N GLN A 56 -19.82 16.65 -7.08
CA GLN A 56 -19.73 16.24 -5.68
C GLN A 56 -19.87 17.41 -4.71
N VAL A 57 -19.17 18.51 -4.98
CA VAL A 57 -19.07 19.64 -4.03
C VAL A 57 -19.20 21.00 -4.71
N GLY A 58 -19.24 21.07 -6.05
CA GLY A 58 -19.28 22.34 -6.78
C GLY A 58 -18.00 23.18 -6.61
N PRO A 59 -18.08 24.51 -6.82
CA PRO A 59 -19.25 25.23 -7.32
C PRO A 59 -19.50 24.97 -8.81
N GLU A 60 -20.71 25.28 -9.28
CA GLU A 60 -21.08 25.16 -10.69
C GLU A 60 -20.14 25.98 -11.59
N GLY A 61 -19.70 25.38 -12.70
CA GLY A 61 -18.76 25.97 -13.65
C GLY A 61 -17.28 25.83 -13.26
N ILE A 62 -16.93 25.09 -12.21
CA ILE A 62 -15.52 24.91 -11.80
C ILE A 62 -14.77 23.92 -12.69
N ALA A 63 -15.44 22.96 -13.34
CA ALA A 63 -14.75 21.90 -14.08
C ALA A 63 -13.83 22.41 -15.21
N PRO A 64 -14.21 23.38 -16.06
CA PRO A 64 -13.31 23.92 -17.08
C PRO A 64 -12.01 24.47 -16.49
N ARG A 65 -12.08 25.17 -15.35
CA ARG A 65 -10.90 25.74 -14.70
C ARG A 65 -10.01 24.66 -14.09
N ILE A 66 -10.59 23.63 -13.49
CA ILE A 66 -9.82 22.48 -12.98
C ILE A 66 -9.05 21.81 -14.12
N ARG A 67 -9.67 21.65 -15.30
CA ARG A 67 -9.01 21.05 -16.47
C ARG A 67 -7.81 21.87 -16.93
N GLU A 68 -8.00 23.18 -17.07
CA GLU A 68 -6.95 24.12 -17.48
C GLU A 68 -5.74 24.06 -16.53
N VAL A 69 -5.97 24.16 -15.22
CA VAL A 69 -4.88 24.12 -14.24
C VAL A 69 -4.21 22.74 -14.21
N ALA A 70 -4.96 21.65 -14.37
CA ALA A 70 -4.46 20.28 -14.37
C ALA A 70 -3.69 19.87 -15.64
N GLU A 71 -3.60 20.73 -16.66
CA GLU A 71 -2.77 20.45 -17.85
C GLU A 71 -1.28 20.59 -17.56
N GLU A 72 -0.91 21.54 -16.71
CA GLU A 72 0.49 21.86 -16.41
C GLU A 72 0.92 21.40 -15.01
N ASN A 73 0.00 20.88 -14.20
CA ASN A 73 0.21 20.62 -12.78
C ASN A 73 -0.17 19.19 -12.39
N ASP A 74 0.53 18.64 -11.40
CA ASP A 74 0.07 17.43 -10.71
C ASP A 74 -1.16 17.74 -9.84
N ARG A 75 -1.84 16.69 -9.39
CA ARG A 75 -3.11 16.80 -8.66
C ARG A 75 -2.99 17.64 -7.40
N GLU A 76 -1.91 17.47 -6.64
CA GLU A 76 -1.69 18.21 -5.39
C GLU A 76 -1.49 19.70 -5.64
N SER A 77 -0.71 20.07 -6.66
CA SER A 77 -0.50 21.46 -7.06
C SER A 77 -1.79 22.07 -7.62
N THR A 78 -2.53 21.32 -8.45
CA THR A 78 -3.83 21.72 -8.99
C THR A 78 -4.80 22.06 -7.86
N ALA A 79 -4.93 21.19 -6.86
CA ALA A 79 -5.81 21.43 -5.72
C ALA A 79 -5.46 22.72 -4.96
N LEU A 80 -4.17 23.00 -4.74
CA LEU A 80 -3.74 24.19 -3.99
C LEU A 80 -3.90 25.49 -4.79
N ILE A 81 -3.66 25.46 -6.10
CA ILE A 81 -3.90 26.61 -7.00
C ILE A 81 -5.39 26.93 -7.03
N ILE A 82 -6.24 25.92 -7.28
CA ILE A 82 -7.70 26.09 -7.30
C ILE A 82 -8.22 26.57 -5.94
N ALA A 83 -7.66 26.07 -4.82
CA ALA A 83 -8.04 26.54 -3.48
C ALA A 83 -7.87 28.05 -3.33
N LYS A 84 -6.70 28.57 -3.73
CA LYS A 84 -6.37 29.98 -3.63
C LYS A 84 -7.27 30.83 -4.52
N GLU A 85 -7.38 30.48 -5.80
CA GLU A 85 -8.20 31.23 -6.76
C GLU A 85 -9.67 31.28 -6.35
N LEU A 86 -10.21 30.14 -5.92
CA LEU A 86 -11.60 30.01 -5.55
C LEU A 86 -11.93 30.81 -4.28
N ALA A 87 -11.03 30.79 -3.30
CA ALA A 87 -11.17 31.57 -2.07
C ALA A 87 -11.28 33.08 -2.37
N GLY A 88 -10.35 33.61 -3.17
CA GLY A 88 -10.32 35.03 -3.54
C GLY A 88 -11.59 35.45 -4.30
N LYS A 89 -12.02 34.65 -5.28
CA LYS A 89 -13.24 34.92 -6.07
C LYS A 89 -14.50 34.90 -5.20
N LEU A 90 -14.70 33.84 -4.44
CA LEU A 90 -15.93 33.62 -3.65
C LEU A 90 -16.05 34.53 -2.43
N LYS A 91 -14.95 35.11 -1.92
CA LYS A 91 -14.97 36.04 -0.77
C LYS A 91 -15.96 37.18 -1.01
N SER A 92 -15.99 37.70 -2.24
CA SER A 92 -16.87 38.81 -2.64
C SER A 92 -18.32 38.38 -2.91
N GLU A 93 -18.53 37.14 -3.39
CA GLU A 93 -19.85 36.64 -3.83
C GLU A 93 -20.67 36.02 -2.69
N LEU A 94 -20.03 35.25 -1.82
CA LEU A 94 -20.69 34.41 -0.80
C LEU A 94 -20.34 34.79 0.64
N GLY A 95 -19.36 35.68 0.82
CA GLY A 95 -18.79 36.04 2.12
C GLY A 95 -17.71 35.07 2.60
N LEU A 96 -17.03 35.48 3.67
CA LEU A 96 -15.77 34.85 4.12
C LEU A 96 -15.92 33.37 4.50
N GLU A 97 -16.90 32.99 5.32
CA GLU A 97 -17.02 31.61 5.81
C GLU A 97 -17.41 30.63 4.68
N LYS A 98 -18.35 31.03 3.81
CA LYS A 98 -18.75 30.20 2.67
C LYS A 98 -17.63 30.06 1.65
N ALA A 99 -16.87 31.13 1.38
CA ALA A 99 -15.70 31.08 0.50
C ALA A 99 -14.63 30.12 1.06
N LEU A 100 -14.35 30.21 2.36
CA LEU A 100 -13.42 29.32 3.06
C LEU A 100 -13.86 27.86 2.93
N GLU A 101 -15.11 27.56 3.24
CA GLU A 101 -15.64 26.19 3.19
C GLU A 101 -15.66 25.63 1.77
N GLN A 102 -16.17 26.38 0.80
CA GLN A 102 -16.27 25.93 -0.59
C GLN A 102 -14.88 25.68 -1.19
N ALA A 103 -13.91 26.57 -0.94
CA ALA A 103 -12.54 26.41 -1.43
C ALA A 103 -11.87 25.15 -0.85
N VAL A 104 -12.04 24.89 0.45
CA VAL A 104 -11.48 23.70 1.11
C VAL A 104 -12.12 22.42 0.56
N ARG A 105 -13.45 22.36 0.45
CA ARG A 105 -14.17 21.16 -0.05
C ARG A 105 -13.82 20.84 -1.49
N THR A 106 -13.85 21.84 -2.38
CA THR A 106 -13.53 21.69 -3.81
C THR A 106 -12.11 21.14 -3.98
N SER A 107 -11.15 21.71 -3.26
CA SER A 107 -9.74 21.34 -3.38
C SER A 107 -9.44 19.97 -2.77
N LEU A 108 -10.09 19.63 -1.66
CA LEU A 108 -9.99 18.28 -1.09
C LEU A 108 -10.66 17.24 -2.00
N SER A 109 -11.73 17.60 -2.71
CA SER A 109 -12.35 16.74 -3.71
C SER A 109 -11.42 16.48 -4.89
N ILE A 110 -10.69 17.50 -5.39
CA ILE A 110 -9.63 17.32 -6.40
C ILE A 110 -8.58 16.30 -5.92
N LEU A 111 -8.09 16.44 -4.68
CA LEU A 111 -7.11 15.51 -4.10
C LEU A 111 -7.62 14.08 -3.97
N THR A 112 -8.90 13.92 -3.70
CA THR A 112 -9.56 12.61 -3.49
C THR A 112 -10.30 12.11 -4.74
N GLU A 113 -9.94 12.68 -5.88
CA GLU A 113 -10.41 12.34 -7.23
C GLU A 113 -11.93 12.51 -7.47
N GLY A 114 -12.63 13.21 -6.57
CA GLY A 114 -14.09 13.30 -6.56
C GLY A 114 -14.78 11.95 -6.30
N VAL A 115 -14.05 10.98 -5.72
CA VAL A 115 -14.56 9.62 -5.49
C VAL A 115 -14.85 9.35 -4.01
N LEU A 116 -14.04 9.92 -3.11
CA LEU A 116 -14.14 9.62 -1.68
C LEU A 116 -15.13 10.56 -0.99
N VAL A 117 -15.77 10.08 0.07
CA VAL A 117 -16.70 10.88 0.90
C VAL A 117 -16.00 11.90 1.81
N ALA A 118 -14.67 11.98 1.76
CA ALA A 118 -13.89 12.87 2.61
C ALA A 118 -14.28 14.36 2.49
N PRO A 119 -14.52 14.91 1.29
CA PRO A 119 -14.94 16.31 1.13
C PRO A 119 -16.37 16.59 1.59
N THR A 120 -17.23 15.58 1.68
CA THR A 120 -18.65 15.72 2.03
C THR A 120 -18.93 15.31 3.48
N GLU A 121 -18.58 14.08 3.85
CA GLU A 121 -18.81 13.49 5.17
C GLU A 121 -17.59 13.57 6.10
N GLY A 122 -16.37 13.70 5.54
CA GLY A 122 -15.14 13.77 6.33
C GLY A 122 -14.87 15.16 6.90
N VAL A 123 -15.07 16.20 6.10
CA VAL A 123 -15.09 17.61 6.51
C VAL A 123 -16.54 17.99 6.75
N VAL A 124 -16.95 18.07 8.01
CA VAL A 124 -18.32 18.39 8.40
C VAL A 124 -18.62 19.87 8.16
N LYS A 125 -17.69 20.73 8.58
CA LYS A 125 -17.82 22.19 8.52
C LYS A 125 -16.43 22.83 8.48
N VAL A 126 -16.33 23.97 7.81
CA VAL A 126 -15.19 24.88 7.96
C VAL A 126 -15.72 26.22 8.46
N SER A 127 -15.16 26.76 9.54
CA SER A 127 -15.63 28.02 10.15
C SER A 127 -14.50 28.88 10.65
N THR A 128 -14.83 30.12 11.03
CA THR A 128 -13.89 30.98 11.75
C THR A 128 -14.03 30.84 13.26
N LEU A 129 -12.92 31.05 13.96
CA LEU A 129 -12.88 31.14 15.43
C LEU A 129 -12.06 32.36 15.86
N GLU A 130 -12.31 32.87 17.06
CA GLU A 130 -11.54 33.97 17.65
C GLU A 130 -10.38 33.44 18.51
N ASN A 131 -9.19 33.99 18.29
CA ASN A 131 -7.99 33.73 19.08
C ASN A 131 -8.03 34.48 20.42
N SER A 132 -7.16 34.09 21.35
CA SER A 132 -7.01 34.77 22.64
C SER A 132 -6.60 36.25 22.52
N ASN A 133 -5.97 36.63 21.41
CA ASN A 133 -5.61 38.01 21.07
C ASN A 133 -6.68 38.72 20.21
N LYS A 134 -7.89 38.16 20.10
CA LYS A 134 -9.03 38.67 19.31
C LYS A 134 -8.86 38.64 17.79
N THR A 135 -7.81 38.01 17.26
CA THR A 135 -7.72 37.78 15.82
C THR A 135 -8.62 36.63 15.37
N LYS A 136 -9.01 36.60 14.09
CA LYS A 136 -9.84 35.52 13.53
C LYS A 136 -8.97 34.52 12.78
N CYS A 137 -9.14 33.24 13.06
CA CYS A 137 -8.46 32.15 12.35
C CYS A 137 -9.45 31.08 11.85
N ALA A 138 -8.97 30.19 10.98
CA ALA A 138 -9.78 29.11 10.41
C ALA A 138 -9.79 27.85 11.30
N SER A 139 -10.95 27.19 11.35
CA SER A 139 -11.18 25.89 11.98
C SER A 139 -11.80 24.91 10.99
N ILE A 140 -11.39 23.65 11.06
CA ILE A 140 -12.03 22.56 10.32
C ILE A 140 -12.59 21.54 11.30
N TYR A 141 -13.87 21.20 11.14
CA TYR A 141 -14.56 20.16 11.88
C TYR A 141 -14.50 18.86 11.07
N TYR A 142 -13.71 17.91 11.55
CA TYR A 142 -13.58 16.59 10.94
C TYR A 142 -14.48 15.56 11.62
N ALA A 143 -14.96 14.58 10.83
CA ALA A 143 -15.62 13.38 11.32
C ALA A 143 -14.84 12.12 10.93
N GLY A 144 -15.23 10.97 11.52
CA GLY A 144 -14.59 9.67 11.29
C GLY A 144 -14.42 9.27 9.81
N PRO A 145 -15.36 9.56 8.89
CA PRO A 145 -15.22 9.28 7.46
C PRO A 145 -13.97 9.89 6.79
N ILE A 146 -13.33 10.91 7.39
CA ILE A 146 -12.05 11.45 6.90
C ILE A 146 -10.94 10.38 6.81
N ARG A 147 -11.08 9.26 7.53
CA ARG A 147 -10.16 8.12 7.42
C ARG A 147 -10.08 7.54 6.02
N ALA A 148 -11.19 7.56 5.26
CA ALA A 148 -11.25 7.04 3.91
C ALA A 148 -10.33 7.79 2.94
N ALA A 149 -10.07 9.08 3.20
CA ALA A 149 -9.14 9.91 2.41
C ALA A 149 -7.68 9.40 2.45
N GLY A 150 -7.33 8.67 3.51
CA GLY A 150 -5.95 8.33 3.84
C GLY A 150 -5.17 9.50 4.45
N GLY A 151 -4.07 9.18 5.14
CA GLY A 151 -3.29 10.15 5.92
C GLY A 151 -2.72 11.32 5.09
N THR A 152 -2.38 11.10 3.82
CA THR A 152 -1.83 12.18 2.98
C THR A 152 -2.90 13.22 2.66
N ALA A 153 -4.10 12.80 2.26
CA ALA A 153 -5.20 13.74 1.99
C ALA A 153 -5.68 14.44 3.28
N GLN A 154 -5.67 13.74 4.42
CA GLN A 154 -5.93 14.35 5.75
C GLN A 154 -4.94 15.48 6.08
N ALA A 155 -3.66 15.29 5.79
CA ALA A 155 -2.67 16.32 6.07
C ALA A 155 -2.76 17.48 5.06
N LEU A 156 -3.01 17.16 3.79
CA LEU A 156 -3.19 18.16 2.74
C LEU A 156 -4.47 18.98 2.89
N SER A 157 -5.53 18.45 3.52
CA SER A 157 -6.72 19.27 3.82
C SER A 157 -6.41 20.41 4.80
N VAL A 158 -5.49 20.19 5.74
CA VAL A 158 -4.97 21.23 6.64
C VAL A 158 -4.11 22.24 5.87
N LEU A 159 -3.26 21.77 4.97
CA LEU A 159 -2.44 22.64 4.11
C LEU A 159 -3.30 23.50 3.18
N ILE A 160 -4.33 22.93 2.54
CA ILE A 160 -5.30 23.64 1.71
C ILE A 160 -5.95 24.76 2.54
N ALA A 161 -6.42 24.45 3.74
CA ALA A 161 -7.05 25.45 4.59
C ALA A 161 -6.08 26.56 5.00
N ASP A 162 -4.79 26.27 5.18
CA ASP A 162 -3.78 27.29 5.43
C ASP A 162 -3.52 28.19 4.20
N VAL A 163 -3.57 27.63 2.99
CA VAL A 163 -3.49 28.45 1.76
C VAL A 163 -4.72 29.35 1.63
N VAL A 164 -5.92 28.78 1.84
CA VAL A 164 -7.18 29.51 1.74
C VAL A 164 -7.28 30.60 2.80
N ARG A 165 -6.93 30.32 4.06
CA ARG A 165 -7.03 31.32 5.14
C ARG A 165 -6.08 32.50 4.92
N ARG A 166 -4.91 32.29 4.29
CA ARG A 166 -4.00 33.39 3.91
C ARG A 166 -4.61 34.28 2.83
N GLU A 167 -5.22 33.68 1.82
CA GLU A 167 -5.91 34.43 0.75
C GLU A 167 -7.12 35.23 1.30
N LEU A 168 -7.76 34.73 2.35
CA LEU A 168 -8.89 35.38 2.98
C LEU A 168 -8.51 36.39 4.09
N ASP A 169 -7.21 36.64 4.31
CA ASP A 169 -6.66 37.52 5.37
C ASP A 169 -7.01 37.07 6.80
N LEU A 170 -7.02 35.75 7.05
CA LEU A 170 -7.19 35.19 8.39
C LEU A 170 -5.84 34.92 9.05
N ASP A 171 -5.78 35.19 10.35
CA ASP A 171 -4.61 34.97 11.18
C ASP A 171 -4.36 33.48 11.44
N PRO A 172 -3.13 33.09 11.79
CA PRO A 172 -2.83 31.74 12.26
C PRO A 172 -3.60 31.40 13.56
N TYR A 173 -3.94 30.13 13.71
CA TYR A 173 -4.49 29.59 14.94
C TYR A 173 -3.49 29.68 16.10
N ILE A 174 -3.97 30.16 17.26
CA ILE A 174 -3.20 30.24 18.50
C ILE A 174 -3.88 29.33 19.54
N PRO A 175 -3.36 28.11 19.78
CA PRO A 175 -3.91 27.21 20.79
C PRO A 175 -3.61 27.70 22.21
N THR A 176 -4.59 27.53 23.09
CA THR A 176 -4.40 27.69 24.53
C THR A 176 -3.70 26.46 25.13
N PRO A 177 -3.04 26.59 26.30
CA PRO A 177 -2.46 25.45 26.99
C PRO A 177 -3.45 24.31 27.23
N ALA A 178 -4.71 24.64 27.61
CA ALA A 178 -5.74 23.64 27.86
C ALA A 178 -6.16 22.88 26.60
N GLU A 179 -6.22 23.54 25.43
CA GLU A 179 -6.48 22.86 24.16
C GLU A 179 -5.33 21.92 23.77
N ILE A 180 -4.07 22.29 24.05
CA ILE A 180 -2.92 21.42 23.79
C ILE A 180 -2.99 20.17 24.66
N GLU A 181 -3.25 20.32 25.96
CA GLU A 181 -3.42 19.18 26.87
C GLU A 181 -4.63 18.34 26.48
N ARG A 182 -5.71 18.96 25.98
CA ARG A 182 -6.87 18.25 25.42
C ARG A 182 -6.47 17.34 24.26
N TYR A 183 -5.64 17.78 23.31
CA TYR A 183 -5.15 16.90 22.23
C TYR A 183 -4.26 15.76 22.75
N LYS A 184 -3.41 16.04 23.74
CA LYS A 184 -2.56 15.03 24.39
C LYS A 184 -3.37 13.97 25.15
N GLU A 185 -4.55 14.34 25.66
CA GLU A 185 -5.49 13.43 26.30
C GLU A 185 -6.32 12.63 25.27
N GLU A 186 -6.87 13.31 24.25
CA GLU A 186 -7.77 12.69 23.28
C GLU A 186 -7.09 11.62 22.42
N ILE A 187 -5.90 11.86 21.87
CA ILE A 187 -5.27 10.95 20.90
C ILE A 187 -4.95 9.57 21.52
N PRO A 188 -4.33 9.48 22.72
CA PRO A 188 -4.11 8.19 23.39
C PRO A 188 -5.42 7.51 23.83
N LEU A 189 -6.44 8.27 24.22
CA LEU A 189 -7.76 7.71 24.56
C LEU A 189 -8.45 7.16 23.32
N TYR A 190 -8.39 7.87 22.19
CA TYR A 190 -8.99 7.46 20.93
C TYR A 190 -8.37 6.18 20.39
N LYS A 191 -7.07 5.94 20.63
CA LYS A 191 -6.40 4.66 20.34
C LYS A 191 -7.13 3.45 20.96
N ARG A 192 -7.78 3.63 22.11
CA ARG A 192 -8.53 2.55 22.78
C ARG A 192 -9.84 2.21 22.07
N ALA A 193 -10.44 3.20 21.40
CA ALA A 193 -11.66 3.01 20.61
C ALA A 193 -11.36 2.52 19.19
N VAL A 194 -10.28 3.02 18.59
CA VAL A 194 -9.90 2.76 17.19
C VAL A 194 -8.39 2.55 17.08
N ASN A 195 -7.98 1.49 16.38
CA ASN A 195 -6.56 1.23 16.14
C ASN A 195 -5.97 2.31 15.20
N LEU A 196 -5.11 3.19 15.72
CA LEU A 196 -4.41 4.23 14.97
C LEU A 196 -3.15 3.66 14.28
N GLN A 197 -2.88 4.06 13.04
CA GLN A 197 -1.67 3.68 12.30
C GLN A 197 -0.38 4.27 12.91
N TYR A 198 -0.51 5.38 13.62
CA TYR A 198 0.55 6.07 14.32
C TYR A 198 -0.01 6.69 15.58
N VAL A 199 0.70 6.55 16.69
CA VAL A 199 0.32 7.15 17.96
C VAL A 199 1.46 8.10 18.32
N PRO A 200 1.29 9.41 18.08
CA PRO A 200 2.33 10.38 18.38
C PRO A 200 2.57 10.49 19.89
N SER A 201 3.82 10.79 20.28
CA SER A 201 4.14 11.11 21.67
C SER A 201 3.52 12.45 22.11
N PRO A 202 3.37 12.73 23.41
CA PRO A 202 2.91 14.03 23.89
C PRO A 202 3.73 15.21 23.36
N GLU A 203 5.04 15.05 23.18
CA GLU A 203 5.95 16.07 22.61
C GLU A 203 5.70 16.28 21.12
N GLU A 204 5.44 15.20 20.37
CA GLU A 204 5.08 15.30 18.96
C GLU A 204 3.74 16.01 18.78
N ILE A 205 2.73 15.65 19.59
CA ILE A 205 1.42 16.30 19.61
C ILE A 205 1.60 17.79 19.93
N HIS A 206 2.36 18.12 20.98
CA HIS A 206 2.63 19.50 21.35
C HIS A 206 3.26 20.27 20.18
N THR A 207 4.31 19.73 19.55
CA THR A 207 5.03 20.38 18.45
C THR A 207 4.11 20.66 17.26
N ILE A 208 3.29 19.68 16.86
CA ILE A 208 2.40 19.82 15.71
C ILE A 208 1.25 20.78 16.01
N VAL A 209 0.60 20.64 17.17
CA VAL A 209 -0.54 21.50 17.54
C VAL A 209 -0.14 22.96 17.69
N THR A 210 1.01 23.26 18.30
CA THR A 210 1.47 24.65 18.46
C THR A 210 1.95 25.30 17.17
N SER A 211 2.39 24.49 16.19
CA SER A 211 2.89 24.99 14.91
C SER A 211 1.81 25.03 13.83
N CYS A 212 0.69 24.30 14.01
CA CYS A 212 -0.36 24.19 13.00
C CYS A 212 -1.15 25.51 12.89
N PRO A 213 -1.18 26.16 11.71
CA PRO A 213 -1.85 27.45 11.55
C PRO A 213 -3.38 27.36 11.49
N ILE A 214 -3.93 26.14 11.50
CA ILE A 214 -5.37 25.86 11.43
C ILE A 214 -5.80 25.12 12.70
N CYS A 215 -6.96 25.47 13.25
CA CYS A 215 -7.57 24.69 14.32
C CYS A 215 -8.19 23.39 13.75
N VAL A 216 -7.59 22.24 14.10
CA VAL A 216 -8.07 20.91 13.71
C VAL A 216 -9.03 20.41 14.79
N THR A 217 -10.34 20.58 14.58
CA THR A 217 -11.39 20.16 15.53
C THR A 217 -12.34 19.16 14.85
N GLY A 218 -13.47 18.84 15.48
CA GLY A 218 -14.42 17.88 14.95
C GLY A 218 -15.64 17.65 15.82
N GLU A 219 -16.61 16.96 15.24
CA GLU A 219 -17.79 16.51 15.97
C GLU A 219 -17.45 15.35 16.93
N ARG A 220 -18.39 15.07 17.83
CA ARG A 220 -18.36 13.87 18.67
C ARG A 220 -18.42 12.62 17.79
N THR A 221 -17.39 11.78 17.85
CA THR A 221 -17.39 10.48 17.16
C THR A 221 -17.60 9.30 18.11
N ASP A 222 -17.31 9.46 19.40
CA ASP A 222 -17.32 8.38 20.37
C ASP A 222 -18.15 8.69 21.61
N LYS A 223 -18.51 7.62 22.33
CA LYS A 223 -19.18 7.72 23.63
C LYS A 223 -18.22 8.03 24.77
N LEU A 224 -16.91 7.82 24.57
CA LEU A 224 -15.89 8.10 25.57
C LEU A 224 -15.71 9.61 25.73
N GLU A 225 -15.53 10.04 26.98
CA GLU A 225 -15.31 11.43 27.35
C GLU A 225 -13.90 11.65 27.91
N VAL A 226 -13.41 12.88 27.79
CA VAL A 226 -12.21 13.32 28.49
C VAL A 226 -12.51 13.55 29.97
N ALA A 227 -11.50 13.30 30.80
CA ALA A 227 -11.58 13.45 32.24
C ALA A 227 -11.02 14.80 32.71
N GLY A 228 -9.91 15.25 32.12
CA GLY A 228 -9.21 16.46 32.58
C GLY A 228 -9.72 17.73 31.91
N ASN A 229 -9.54 17.84 30.59
CA ASN A 229 -9.72 19.11 29.88
C ASN A 229 -11.16 19.29 29.36
N ARG A 230 -12.13 19.39 30.28
CA ARG A 230 -13.55 19.54 29.97
C ARG A 230 -13.96 21.00 29.78
N ASP A 231 -15.09 21.21 29.08
CA ASP A 231 -15.81 22.48 28.95
C ASP A 231 -14.93 23.65 28.46
N LEU A 232 -14.06 23.36 27.48
CA LEU A 232 -13.19 24.37 26.89
C LEU A 232 -14.02 25.32 26.01
N PRO A 233 -13.80 26.65 26.07
CA PRO A 233 -14.66 27.63 25.38
C PRO A 233 -14.79 27.44 23.86
N ARG A 234 -13.76 26.85 23.22
CA ARG A 234 -13.70 26.64 21.76
C ARG A 234 -13.83 25.16 21.36
N VAL A 235 -14.27 24.30 22.29
CA VAL A 235 -14.51 22.88 22.04
C VAL A 235 -15.90 22.53 22.55
N GLU A 236 -16.84 22.30 21.63
CA GLU A 236 -18.28 22.18 21.92
C GLU A 236 -18.68 20.83 22.54
N THR A 237 -17.71 19.94 22.77
CA THR A 237 -17.94 18.59 23.28
C THR A 237 -16.88 18.14 24.28
N ASN A 238 -17.30 17.35 25.25
CA ASN A 238 -16.41 16.62 26.16
C ASN A 238 -16.10 15.20 25.68
N SER A 239 -16.72 14.76 24.58
CA SER A 239 -16.41 13.48 23.95
C SER A 239 -15.18 13.57 23.03
N LEU A 240 -14.62 12.41 22.66
CA LEU A 240 -13.50 12.35 21.72
C LEU A 240 -13.91 12.83 20.32
N ARG A 241 -13.02 13.61 19.70
CA ARG A 241 -13.15 14.10 18.32
C ARG A 241 -12.28 13.25 17.40
N GLY A 242 -12.76 12.07 17.06
CA GLY A 242 -12.00 11.06 16.32
C GLY A 242 -11.48 11.55 14.96
N GLY A 243 -12.25 12.37 14.25
CA GLY A 243 -11.80 13.00 13.01
C GLY A 243 -10.54 13.85 13.20
N ALA A 244 -10.53 14.70 14.24
CA ALA A 244 -9.36 15.51 14.60
C ALA A 244 -8.16 14.64 15.01
N CYS A 245 -8.41 13.60 15.81
CA CYS A 245 -7.38 12.64 16.22
C CYS A 245 -6.71 11.97 15.02
N LEU A 246 -7.50 11.55 14.02
CA LEU A 246 -6.99 10.94 12.79
C LEU A 246 -6.13 11.92 11.98
N VAL A 247 -6.61 13.14 11.76
CA VAL A 247 -5.90 14.16 10.98
C VAL A 247 -4.57 14.55 11.62
N LEU A 248 -4.53 14.69 12.95
CA LEU A 248 -3.30 14.98 13.68
C LEU A 248 -2.33 13.77 13.64
N ALA A 249 -2.81 12.58 14.00
CA ALA A 249 -1.95 11.41 14.20
C ALA A 249 -1.57 10.70 12.89
N GLU A 250 -2.55 10.30 12.08
CA GLU A 250 -2.34 9.58 10.81
C GLU A 250 -2.06 10.52 9.63
N GLY A 251 -2.45 11.79 9.75
CA GLY A 251 -2.13 12.85 8.80
C GLY A 251 -0.82 13.56 9.12
N LEU A 252 -0.89 14.67 9.87
CA LEU A 252 0.24 15.59 10.07
C LEU A 252 1.47 14.91 10.68
N CYS A 253 1.33 14.09 11.73
CA CYS A 253 2.47 13.44 12.37
C CYS A 253 3.05 12.29 11.52
N LEU A 254 2.20 11.39 11.02
CA LEU A 254 2.65 10.21 10.27
C LEU A 254 3.15 10.57 8.86
N LYS A 255 2.54 11.54 8.20
CA LYS A 255 2.82 11.92 6.80
C LYS A 255 3.61 13.22 6.64
N ALA A 256 4.13 13.79 7.73
CA ALA A 256 4.95 15.01 7.74
C ALA A 256 5.97 15.10 6.59
N ALA A 257 6.76 14.05 6.35
CA ALA A 257 7.78 14.05 5.29
C ALA A 257 7.20 14.15 3.87
N LYS A 258 6.02 13.55 3.62
CA LYS A 258 5.34 13.63 2.33
C LYS A 258 4.70 15.00 2.15
N VAL A 259 4.12 15.58 3.21
CA VAL A 259 3.59 16.96 3.20
C VAL A 259 4.69 17.97 2.94
N LEU A 260 5.83 17.85 3.62
CA LEU A 260 6.99 18.73 3.43
C LEU A 260 7.48 18.74 1.98
N LYS A 261 7.48 17.59 1.28
CA LYS A 261 7.82 17.53 -0.14
C LYS A 261 6.92 18.41 -1.01
N HIS A 262 5.61 18.46 -0.71
CA HIS A 262 4.67 19.31 -1.44
C HIS A 262 4.82 20.79 -1.09
N VAL A 263 5.05 21.09 0.20
CA VAL A 263 5.37 22.44 0.68
C VAL A 263 6.60 23.00 -0.04
N ASP A 264 7.69 22.22 -0.10
CA ASP A 264 8.94 22.60 -0.76
C ASP A 264 8.75 22.78 -2.28
N LYS A 265 8.03 21.86 -2.93
CA LYS A 265 7.75 21.92 -4.37
C LYS A 265 6.99 23.20 -4.76
N LEU A 266 6.08 23.65 -3.90
CA LEU A 266 5.20 24.79 -4.15
C LEU A 266 5.67 26.09 -3.52
N GLY A 267 6.79 26.08 -2.80
CA GLY A 267 7.32 27.26 -2.12
C GLY A 267 6.39 27.83 -1.04
N ILE A 268 5.63 26.98 -0.35
CA ILE A 268 4.69 27.43 0.69
C ILE A 268 5.46 27.74 1.98
N SER A 269 5.46 29.00 2.39
CA SER A 269 6.14 29.44 3.63
C SER A 269 5.40 29.02 4.90
N GLY A 270 6.07 28.99 6.06
CA GLY A 270 5.43 28.79 7.38
C GLY A 270 5.22 27.32 7.79
N TRP A 271 5.72 26.37 6.98
CA TRP A 271 5.66 24.93 7.26
C TRP A 271 7.04 24.31 7.56
N ASP A 272 8.07 25.15 7.75
CA ASP A 272 9.45 24.73 8.06
C ASP A 272 9.56 23.90 9.35
N PHE A 273 8.57 24.02 10.25
CA PHE A 273 8.47 23.19 11.44
C PHE A 273 8.41 21.68 11.11
N LEU A 274 7.84 21.31 9.95
CA LEU A 274 7.83 19.92 9.49
C LEU A 274 9.24 19.42 9.15
N ARG A 275 10.14 20.29 8.67
CA ARG A 275 11.55 19.95 8.42
C ARG A 275 12.22 19.58 9.74
N THR A 276 12.13 20.47 10.73
CA THR A 276 12.65 20.22 12.09
C THR A 276 12.05 18.97 12.73
N TYR A 277 10.73 18.76 12.58
CA TYR A 277 10.03 17.58 13.09
C TYR A 277 10.52 16.29 12.42
N THR A 278 10.62 16.27 11.09
CA THR A 278 11.06 15.09 10.32
C THR A 278 12.52 14.74 10.57
N GLU A 279 13.39 15.73 10.74
CA GLU A 279 14.80 15.51 11.11
C GLU A 279 14.95 14.92 12.50
N LYS A 280 14.23 15.47 13.50
CA LYS A 280 14.21 14.90 14.86
C LYS A 280 13.72 13.45 14.84
N LYS A 281 12.63 13.18 14.12
CA LYS A 281 12.06 11.85 13.97
C LYS A 281 13.02 10.85 13.32
N ARG A 282 13.80 11.29 12.32
CA ARG A 282 14.85 10.46 11.69
C ARG A 282 15.98 10.12 12.67
N LYS A 283 16.47 11.11 13.43
CA LYS A 283 17.52 10.91 14.45
C LYS A 283 17.10 9.95 15.57
N SER A 284 15.83 10.01 15.99
CA SER A 284 15.27 9.06 16.96
C SER A 284 15.11 7.65 16.40
N ALA A 285 14.90 7.50 15.09
CA ALA A 285 14.77 6.19 14.43
C ALA A 285 16.12 5.51 14.13
N SER A 286 17.23 6.25 14.12
CA SER A 286 18.59 5.72 13.94
C SER A 286 19.21 5.11 15.20
N GLY A 287 18.54 5.17 16.36
CA GLY A 287 18.95 4.53 17.60
C GLY A 287 18.39 3.12 17.77
N ASP A 288 19.23 2.11 17.48
CA ASP A 288 19.32 0.79 18.11
C ASP A 288 18.10 -0.10 18.45
N VAL A 289 16.95 0.08 17.80
CA VAL A 289 15.94 -1.00 17.71
C VAL A 289 15.39 -1.06 16.29
N LYS A 290 15.88 -1.99 15.46
CA LYS A 290 15.21 -2.41 14.20
C LYS A 290 13.89 -3.08 14.55
N GLU A 291 12.92 -2.32 15.02
CA GLU A 291 11.59 -2.83 15.30
C GLU A 291 10.93 -3.14 13.95
N HIS A 292 10.94 -4.42 13.58
CA HIS A 292 10.43 -4.88 12.30
C HIS A 292 8.90 -4.69 12.23
N LYS A 293 8.46 -3.54 11.71
CA LYS A 293 7.04 -3.14 11.66
C LYS A 293 6.13 -4.18 11.01
N TYR A 294 6.64 -4.98 10.06
CA TYR A 294 5.87 -6.04 9.40
C TYR A 294 5.62 -7.27 10.30
N LEU A 295 6.39 -7.43 11.38
CA LEU A 295 6.19 -8.42 12.43
C LEU A 295 5.23 -7.94 13.53
N LYS A 296 4.90 -6.64 13.57
CA LYS A 296 3.88 -6.13 14.48
C LYS A 296 2.50 -6.61 14.05
N ASP A 297 1.72 -7.02 15.04
CA ASP A 297 0.34 -7.50 14.87
C ASP A 297 0.23 -8.69 13.90
N VAL A 298 1.20 -9.61 13.94
CA VAL A 298 1.05 -10.92 13.30
C VAL A 298 0.00 -11.69 14.09
N LEU A 299 -1.13 -11.96 13.44
CA LEU A 299 -2.25 -12.69 14.04
C LEU A 299 -2.00 -14.20 13.93
N ALA A 300 -2.61 -14.98 14.82
CA ALA A 300 -2.63 -16.44 14.70
C ALA A 300 -3.16 -16.86 13.31
N GLY A 301 -2.49 -17.83 12.69
CA GLY A 301 -2.79 -18.30 11.33
C GLY A 301 -2.20 -17.45 10.20
N ARG A 302 -1.35 -16.45 10.50
CA ARG A 302 -0.59 -15.69 9.49
C ARG A 302 0.90 -16.00 9.63
N PRO A 303 1.49 -16.79 8.72
CA PRO A 303 2.90 -17.14 8.80
C PRO A 303 3.81 -15.92 8.60
N ILE A 304 4.96 -15.97 9.24
CA ILE A 304 6.11 -15.15 8.90
C ILE A 304 6.89 -15.95 7.86
N PHE A 305 7.08 -15.39 6.68
CA PHE A 305 7.81 -16.08 5.62
C PHE A 305 9.31 -15.88 5.79
N ALA A 306 9.75 -14.65 6.07
CA ALA A 306 11.16 -14.28 6.06
C ALA A 306 11.50 -13.23 7.12
N PHE A 307 12.68 -13.39 7.72
CA PHE A 307 13.36 -12.34 8.48
C PHE A 307 14.23 -11.48 7.55
N PRO A 308 14.45 -10.20 7.85
CA PRO A 308 15.18 -9.34 6.93
C PRO A 308 16.69 -9.56 7.03
N ASP A 309 17.43 -9.24 5.97
CA ASP A 309 18.90 -9.27 5.96
C ASP A 309 19.51 -10.64 6.35
N LYS A 310 18.78 -11.75 6.14
CA LYS A 310 19.21 -13.12 6.47
C LYS A 310 19.27 -14.01 5.23
N PRO A 311 20.30 -14.86 5.06
CA PRO A 311 20.31 -15.90 4.03
C PRO A 311 19.02 -16.73 4.06
N GLY A 312 18.51 -17.05 2.86
CA GLY A 312 17.27 -17.80 2.66
C GLY A 312 16.00 -16.96 2.54
N SER A 313 16.05 -15.68 2.94
CA SER A 313 14.94 -14.74 2.75
C SER A 313 14.76 -14.31 1.29
N PHE A 314 13.62 -13.71 0.96
CA PHE A 314 13.32 -13.24 -0.40
C PHE A 314 14.43 -12.36 -0.96
N ARG A 315 14.95 -12.73 -2.13
CA ARG A 315 16.03 -12.00 -2.79
C ARG A 315 15.45 -10.86 -3.62
N LEU A 316 15.91 -9.63 -3.39
CA LEU A 316 15.42 -8.48 -4.15
C LEU A 316 15.86 -8.56 -5.62
N ARG A 317 14.88 -8.54 -6.53
CA ARG A 317 15.11 -8.30 -7.96
C ARG A 317 14.25 -7.13 -8.42
N TYR A 318 14.86 -6.14 -9.07
CA TYR A 318 14.07 -5.07 -9.67
C TYR A 318 13.43 -5.54 -10.96
N GLY A 319 12.16 -5.21 -11.12
CA GLY A 319 11.46 -5.42 -12.38
C GLY A 319 9.95 -5.28 -12.21
N ARG A 320 9.25 -5.26 -13.35
CA ARG A 320 7.80 -5.14 -13.38
C ARG A 320 7.24 -6.16 -14.35
N SER A 321 6.65 -7.22 -13.81
CA SER A 321 5.87 -8.17 -14.60
C SER A 321 4.57 -7.51 -15.11
N ARG A 322 3.89 -8.16 -16.05
CA ARG A 322 2.60 -7.69 -16.58
C ARG A 322 1.53 -7.52 -15.50
N THR A 323 1.63 -8.32 -14.43
CA THR A 323 0.69 -8.32 -13.31
C THR A 323 1.18 -7.49 -12.12
N ALA A 324 2.42 -6.99 -12.15
CA ALA A 324 3.00 -6.18 -11.08
C ALA A 324 2.93 -4.66 -11.33
N GLY A 325 3.15 -3.89 -10.26
CA GLY A 325 2.99 -2.44 -10.21
C GLY A 325 1.74 -2.03 -9.42
N LEU A 326 1.58 -0.72 -9.18
CA LEU A 326 0.46 -0.20 -8.39
C LEU A 326 0.30 -0.91 -7.03
N ALA A 327 1.40 -1.01 -6.27
CA ALA A 327 1.50 -1.73 -4.99
C ALA A 327 1.35 -3.25 -5.08
N SER A 328 1.49 -3.86 -6.25
CA SER A 328 1.63 -5.31 -6.42
C SER A 328 3.06 -5.70 -6.82
N MET A 329 3.54 -6.81 -6.24
CA MET A 329 4.87 -7.37 -6.46
C MET A 329 4.73 -8.84 -6.83
N SER A 330 5.75 -9.41 -7.46
CA SER A 330 5.66 -10.78 -7.94
C SER A 330 6.56 -11.76 -7.21
N LEU A 331 6.00 -12.95 -6.98
CA LEU A 331 6.67 -14.13 -6.46
C LEU A 331 6.65 -15.22 -7.52
N HIS A 332 7.59 -16.15 -7.43
CA HIS A 332 7.52 -17.37 -8.23
C HIS A 332 6.32 -18.24 -7.78
N PRO A 333 5.51 -18.80 -8.71
CA PRO A 333 4.38 -19.68 -8.35
C PRO A 333 4.79 -20.91 -7.53
N SER A 334 5.99 -21.46 -7.76
CA SER A 334 6.51 -22.53 -6.91
C SER A 334 6.72 -22.07 -5.47
N THR A 335 7.21 -20.85 -5.25
CA THR A 335 7.35 -20.30 -3.90
C THR A 335 5.99 -20.21 -3.23
N MET A 336 4.98 -19.72 -3.94
CA MET A 336 3.59 -19.66 -3.45
C MET A 336 3.11 -21.01 -2.94
N LEU A 337 3.33 -22.08 -3.74
CA LEU A 337 2.93 -23.44 -3.39
C LEU A 337 3.71 -23.98 -2.18
N ILE A 338 5.04 -23.81 -2.18
CA ILE A 338 5.97 -24.42 -1.22
C ILE A 338 5.82 -23.80 0.18
N VAL A 339 5.36 -22.55 0.29
CA VAL A 339 4.96 -21.96 1.58
C VAL A 339 3.53 -22.33 1.98
N ASP A 340 3.16 -23.60 1.76
CA ASP A 340 1.84 -24.20 2.01
C ASP A 340 0.67 -23.44 1.38
N SER A 341 0.89 -22.78 0.24
CA SER A 341 -0.13 -21.94 -0.42
C SER A 341 -0.66 -20.78 0.43
N PHE A 342 0.03 -20.38 1.51
CA PHE A 342 -0.34 -19.20 2.29
C PHE A 342 -0.08 -17.90 1.54
N ALA A 343 0.92 -17.88 0.64
CA ALA A 343 1.13 -16.78 -0.29
C ALA A 343 0.46 -17.15 -1.61
N ALA A 344 -0.79 -16.75 -1.82
CA ALA A 344 -1.53 -17.01 -3.06
C ALA A 344 -1.65 -15.76 -3.94
N ILE A 345 -2.28 -15.90 -5.11
CA ILE A 345 -2.55 -14.76 -5.99
C ILE A 345 -3.52 -13.81 -5.29
N GLY A 346 -3.11 -12.55 -5.10
CA GLY A 346 -3.89 -11.53 -4.42
C GLY A 346 -3.82 -11.56 -2.89
N THR A 347 -3.11 -12.53 -2.30
CA THR A 347 -2.77 -12.45 -0.88
C THR A 347 -1.96 -11.18 -0.62
N GLN A 348 -2.30 -10.45 0.44
CA GLN A 348 -1.49 -9.31 0.86
C GLN A 348 -0.27 -9.83 1.61
N LEU A 349 0.93 -9.45 1.20
CA LEU A 349 2.18 -9.64 1.94
C LEU A 349 2.51 -8.35 2.67
N LYS A 350 2.85 -8.42 3.96
CA LYS A 350 3.47 -7.31 4.70
C LYS A 350 4.98 -7.40 4.50
N LEU A 351 5.61 -6.31 4.09
CA LEU A 351 7.04 -6.27 3.75
C LEU A 351 7.81 -5.36 4.70
N GLN A 352 9.11 -5.62 4.83
CA GLN A 352 10.05 -4.72 5.48
C GLN A 352 10.29 -3.46 4.63
N LEU A 353 10.44 -3.61 3.32
CA LEU A 353 10.70 -2.54 2.34
C LEU A 353 10.17 -2.97 0.95
N PRO A 354 9.97 -2.04 -0.01
CA PRO A 354 9.95 -0.58 0.15
C PRO A 354 8.63 -0.05 0.73
N GLY A 355 7.56 -0.84 0.70
CA GLY A 355 6.23 -0.47 1.19
C GLY A 355 5.80 -1.31 2.39
N LYS A 356 4.75 -0.86 3.09
CA LYS A 356 4.21 -1.61 4.25
C LYS A 356 3.58 -2.95 3.86
N ALA A 357 2.98 -3.00 2.68
CA ALA A 357 2.31 -4.18 2.18
C ALA A 357 2.24 -4.15 0.66
N THR A 358 2.09 -5.33 0.06
CA THR A 358 1.89 -5.51 -1.37
C THR A 358 0.87 -6.62 -1.62
N ALA A 359 0.18 -6.59 -2.76
CA ALA A 359 -0.55 -7.75 -3.25
C ALA A 359 0.41 -8.67 -4.02
N SER A 360 0.43 -9.97 -3.68
CA SER A 360 1.25 -10.95 -4.39
C SER A 360 0.65 -11.32 -5.74
N THR A 361 1.50 -11.37 -6.74
CA THR A 361 1.18 -11.78 -8.11
C THR A 361 2.20 -12.80 -8.61
N PRO A 362 1.86 -13.65 -9.59
CA PRO A 362 2.80 -14.65 -10.09
C PRO A 362 3.78 -14.05 -11.11
N CYS A 363 5.03 -14.50 -11.09
CA CYS A 363 6.00 -14.33 -12.16
C CYS A 363 6.84 -15.61 -12.26
N ASP A 364 6.75 -16.31 -13.38
CA ASP A 364 7.35 -17.62 -13.65
C ASP A 364 8.72 -17.54 -14.34
N THR A 365 9.23 -16.34 -14.57
CA THR A 365 10.54 -16.10 -15.20
C THR A 365 11.64 -15.75 -14.19
N ILE A 366 11.28 -15.53 -12.93
CA ILE A 366 12.23 -15.27 -11.83
C ILE A 366 12.58 -16.58 -11.11
N GLU A 367 13.65 -16.59 -10.32
CA GLU A 367 14.07 -17.79 -9.61
C GLU A 367 13.10 -18.16 -8.47
N GLY A 368 12.71 -19.44 -8.43
CA GLY A 368 11.85 -20.02 -7.41
C GLY A 368 12.60 -20.41 -6.13
N PRO A 369 11.94 -21.16 -5.23
CA PRO A 369 12.51 -21.52 -3.95
C PRO A 369 13.53 -22.65 -4.11
N SER A 370 14.57 -22.63 -3.28
CA SER A 370 15.53 -23.73 -3.14
C SER A 370 15.16 -24.58 -1.93
N VAL A 371 15.12 -25.90 -2.11
CA VAL A 371 14.60 -26.85 -1.11
C VAL A 371 15.50 -28.06 -0.96
N ILE A 372 15.54 -28.62 0.24
CA ILE A 372 16.07 -29.96 0.50
C ILE A 372 14.90 -30.93 0.56
N LEU A 373 14.97 -31.98 -0.25
CA LEU A 373 13.98 -33.06 -0.27
C LEU A 373 14.29 -34.10 0.82
N GLU A 374 13.33 -34.95 1.15
CA GLU A 374 13.48 -36.01 2.16
C GLU A 374 14.64 -36.99 1.85
N ASN A 375 14.92 -37.22 0.56
CA ASN A 375 16.06 -38.04 0.13
C ASN A 375 17.43 -37.32 0.28
N GLY A 376 17.43 -36.06 0.70
CA GLY A 376 18.61 -35.22 0.90
C GLY A 376 19.09 -34.47 -0.34
N THR A 377 18.43 -34.61 -1.49
CA THR A 377 18.68 -33.78 -2.68
C THR A 377 18.40 -32.32 -2.37
N PHE A 378 19.33 -31.43 -2.73
CA PHE A 378 19.16 -29.98 -2.67
C PHE A 378 18.96 -29.44 -4.08
N THR A 379 17.82 -28.81 -4.35
CA THR A 379 17.43 -28.38 -5.70
C THR A 379 16.61 -27.09 -5.66
N ARG A 380 16.42 -26.45 -6.82
CA ARG A 380 15.57 -25.26 -6.98
C ARG A 380 14.36 -25.57 -7.84
N LEU A 381 13.21 -25.03 -7.44
CA LEU A 381 11.92 -25.30 -8.09
C LEU A 381 11.48 -24.11 -8.93
N ASP A 382 12.06 -23.96 -10.12
CA ASP A 382 11.72 -22.89 -11.09
C ASP A 382 10.53 -23.26 -12.01
N ASP A 383 9.95 -24.46 -11.85
CA ASP A 383 8.73 -24.86 -12.58
C ASP A 383 7.63 -25.28 -11.60
N TYR A 384 6.42 -24.77 -11.82
CA TYR A 384 5.27 -25.04 -10.95
C TYR A 384 4.85 -26.52 -10.98
N ASN A 385 4.89 -27.17 -12.14
CA ASN A 385 4.49 -28.58 -12.25
C ASN A 385 5.48 -29.50 -11.52
N LEU A 386 6.76 -29.15 -11.54
CA LEU A 386 7.81 -29.81 -10.77
C LEU A 386 7.60 -29.59 -9.27
N ALA A 387 7.31 -28.36 -8.86
CA ALA A 387 7.01 -28.04 -7.47
C ALA A 387 5.81 -28.83 -6.95
N LEU A 388 4.75 -29.00 -7.76
CA LEU A 388 3.58 -29.79 -7.41
C LEU A 388 3.90 -31.27 -7.14
N LYS A 389 4.87 -31.85 -7.86
CA LYS A 389 5.31 -33.24 -7.64
C LYS A 389 6.12 -33.39 -6.35
N PHE A 390 6.89 -32.36 -5.97
CA PHE A 390 7.82 -32.42 -4.85
C PHE A 390 7.33 -31.76 -3.57
N VAL A 391 6.22 -31.01 -3.58
CA VAL A 391 5.73 -30.27 -2.40
C VAL A 391 5.63 -31.14 -1.14
N ASN A 392 5.14 -32.38 -1.27
CA ASN A 392 5.00 -33.34 -0.16
C ASN A 392 6.32 -34.04 0.23
N GLN A 393 7.41 -33.77 -0.49
CA GLN A 393 8.75 -34.34 -0.27
C GLN A 393 9.73 -33.27 0.21
N VAL A 394 9.29 -32.01 0.36
CA VAL A 394 10.13 -30.94 0.89
C VAL A 394 10.32 -31.14 2.38
N LYS A 395 11.58 -31.37 2.77
CA LYS A 395 11.99 -31.45 4.16
C LYS A 395 12.31 -30.06 4.74
N GLU A 396 12.96 -29.23 3.95
CA GLU A 396 13.45 -27.91 4.36
C GLU A 396 13.43 -26.93 3.19
N ILE A 397 12.95 -25.71 3.43
CA ILE A 397 13.05 -24.60 2.48
C ILE A 397 14.31 -23.81 2.86
N VAL A 398 15.30 -23.82 1.98
CA VAL A 398 16.59 -23.15 2.20
C VAL A 398 16.55 -21.70 1.75
N ASP A 399 15.91 -21.43 0.62
CA ASP A 399 15.77 -20.09 0.03
C ASP A 399 14.37 -19.92 -0.53
N LEU A 400 13.74 -18.77 -0.29
CA LEU A 400 12.38 -18.48 -0.76
C LEU A 400 12.31 -18.08 -2.24
N GLY A 401 13.46 -17.85 -2.89
CA GLY A 401 13.53 -17.35 -4.25
C GLY A 401 13.52 -15.83 -4.33
N GLU A 402 13.25 -15.33 -5.52
CA GLU A 402 13.24 -13.91 -5.81
C GLU A 402 11.89 -13.25 -5.52
N LEU A 403 11.94 -12.00 -5.09
CA LEU A 403 10.80 -11.09 -5.01
C LEU A 403 11.01 -9.97 -6.01
N LEU A 404 10.20 -9.95 -7.06
CA LEU A 404 10.26 -8.97 -8.13
C LEU A 404 9.53 -7.69 -7.70
N ILE A 405 10.30 -6.62 -7.51
CA ILE A 405 9.79 -5.33 -7.02
C ILE A 405 9.93 -4.25 -8.10
N PRO A 406 8.83 -3.61 -8.53
CA PRO A 406 8.91 -2.47 -9.44
C PRO A 406 9.65 -1.30 -8.81
N VAL A 407 10.55 -0.65 -9.56
CA VAL A 407 11.28 0.55 -9.10
C VAL A 407 10.32 1.67 -8.65
N GLY A 408 9.14 1.77 -9.28
CA GLY A 408 8.09 2.71 -8.89
C GLY A 408 7.64 2.58 -7.43
N GLU A 409 7.71 1.39 -6.83
CA GLU A 409 7.34 1.18 -5.44
C GLU A 409 8.31 1.87 -4.47
N PHE A 410 9.60 1.90 -4.80
CA PHE A 410 10.60 2.65 -4.02
C PHE A 410 10.38 4.15 -4.14
N LEU A 411 10.10 4.64 -5.36
CA LEU A 411 9.84 6.05 -5.64
C LEU A 411 8.58 6.56 -4.93
N GLU A 412 7.47 5.82 -5.02
CA GLU A 412 6.18 6.13 -4.38
C GLU A 412 6.30 6.20 -2.85
N ASN A 413 7.02 5.24 -2.25
CA ASN A 413 7.22 5.15 -0.81
C ASN A 413 8.40 6.00 -0.30
N ASN A 414 9.10 6.71 -1.18
CA ASN A 414 10.26 7.56 -0.87
C ASN A 414 11.36 6.80 -0.09
N HIS A 415 11.65 5.58 -0.54
CA HIS A 415 12.74 4.75 0.00
C HIS A 415 13.94 4.76 -0.95
N PRO A 416 15.18 4.88 -0.44
CA PRO A 416 16.37 4.72 -1.26
C PRO A 416 16.41 3.33 -1.90
N LEU A 417 16.83 3.29 -3.17
CA LEU A 417 17.08 2.02 -3.85
C LEU A 417 18.13 1.23 -3.08
N GLN A 418 17.85 -0.06 -2.88
CA GLN A 418 18.80 -1.02 -2.33
C GLN A 418 19.56 -1.72 -3.47
N PRO A 419 20.75 -2.27 -3.22
CA PRO A 419 21.46 -3.07 -4.20
C PRO A 419 20.60 -4.23 -4.72
N SER A 420 20.49 -4.36 -6.05
CA SER A 420 19.75 -5.47 -6.68
C SER A 420 20.51 -6.78 -6.61
N GLY A 421 19.80 -7.90 -6.62
CA GLY A 421 20.36 -9.19 -7.03
C GLY A 421 20.98 -9.12 -8.42
N TRP A 422 22.03 -9.91 -8.63
CA TRP A 422 22.70 -10.07 -9.91
C TRP A 422 21.87 -10.99 -10.81
N CYS A 423 21.42 -10.49 -11.95
CA CYS A 423 20.42 -11.16 -12.80
C CYS A 423 20.74 -11.04 -14.30
N ASP A 424 20.07 -11.87 -15.10
CA ASP A 424 20.37 -12.01 -16.53
C ASP A 424 20.15 -10.71 -17.31
N GLU A 425 19.10 -9.95 -16.99
CA GLU A 425 18.82 -8.68 -17.68
C GLU A 425 19.91 -7.64 -17.45
N TRP A 426 20.51 -7.64 -16.25
CA TRP A 426 21.63 -6.76 -15.94
C TRP A 426 22.89 -7.22 -16.68
N TRP A 427 23.17 -8.53 -16.71
CA TRP A 427 24.29 -9.06 -17.47
C TRP A 427 24.16 -8.75 -18.98
N ASP A 428 23.00 -9.05 -19.58
CA ASP A 428 22.71 -8.78 -20.99
C ASP A 428 22.86 -7.28 -21.34
N SER A 429 22.46 -6.40 -20.42
CA SER A 429 22.63 -4.96 -20.57
C SER A 429 24.10 -4.55 -20.55
N LEU A 430 24.94 -5.19 -19.72
CA LEU A 430 26.39 -4.94 -19.71
C LEU A 430 27.05 -5.44 -20.99
N VAL A 431 26.70 -6.64 -21.47
CA VAL A 431 27.20 -7.18 -22.74
C VAL A 431 26.88 -6.20 -23.88
N SER A 432 25.63 -5.74 -23.93
CA SER A 432 25.19 -4.78 -24.95
C SER A 432 25.90 -3.43 -24.84
N SER A 433 26.22 -2.98 -23.63
CA SER A 433 26.90 -1.69 -23.40
C SER A 433 28.37 -1.65 -23.83
N LYS A 434 29.01 -2.81 -23.98
CA LYS A 434 30.41 -2.91 -24.43
C LYS A 434 30.55 -3.07 -25.97
N ASP A 435 29.46 -2.95 -26.73
CA ASP A 435 29.41 -3.17 -28.19
C ASP A 435 29.85 -4.58 -28.64
N ILE A 436 29.77 -5.58 -27.75
CA ILE A 436 30.26 -6.96 -27.99
C ILE A 436 29.24 -7.81 -28.79
N GLY A 437 28.06 -7.25 -29.09
CA GLY A 437 26.94 -8.00 -29.63
C GLY A 437 26.36 -8.98 -28.59
N LYS A 438 25.20 -9.56 -28.88
CA LYS A 438 24.59 -10.53 -27.96
C LYS A 438 25.44 -11.80 -27.86
N TYR A 439 25.52 -12.37 -26.67
CA TYR A 439 26.10 -13.69 -26.47
C TYR A 439 25.28 -14.74 -27.24
N ASN A 440 25.93 -15.48 -28.13
CA ASN A 440 25.32 -16.51 -28.98
C ASN A 440 25.88 -17.92 -28.73
N GLY A 441 26.73 -18.08 -27.70
CA GLY A 441 27.28 -19.39 -27.31
C GLY A 441 26.28 -20.23 -26.53
N ASP A 442 26.68 -21.44 -26.15
CA ASP A 442 25.90 -22.25 -25.22
C ASP A 442 26.03 -21.71 -23.78
N TYR A 443 25.11 -22.09 -22.90
CA TYR A 443 25.14 -21.65 -21.51
C TYR A 443 25.92 -22.64 -20.62
N SER A 444 26.94 -23.32 -21.14
CA SER A 444 27.87 -24.11 -20.32
C SER A 444 28.80 -23.18 -19.53
N PHE A 445 29.35 -23.70 -18.43
CA PHE A 445 30.28 -22.92 -17.61
C PHE A 445 31.50 -22.48 -18.41
N SER A 446 32.16 -23.39 -19.14
CA SER A 446 33.37 -23.07 -19.89
C SER A 446 33.13 -22.00 -20.96
N SER A 447 32.00 -22.06 -21.67
CA SER A 447 31.66 -21.08 -22.71
C SER A 447 31.39 -19.70 -22.10
N LEU A 448 30.59 -19.62 -21.03
CA LEU A 448 30.31 -18.34 -20.35
C LEU A 448 31.54 -17.76 -19.65
N TYR A 449 32.33 -18.59 -18.98
CA TYR A 449 33.56 -18.17 -18.28
C TYR A 449 34.57 -17.56 -19.26
N ASN A 450 34.89 -18.27 -20.36
CA ASN A 450 35.83 -17.78 -21.36
C ASN A 450 35.33 -16.50 -22.02
N PHE A 451 34.05 -16.45 -22.39
CA PHE A 451 33.46 -15.24 -22.95
C PHE A 451 33.55 -14.06 -21.96
N CYS A 452 33.20 -14.26 -20.70
CA CYS A 452 33.31 -13.21 -19.68
C CYS A 452 34.76 -12.73 -19.50
N LYS A 453 35.70 -13.67 -19.45
CA LYS A 453 37.13 -13.38 -19.26
C LYS A 453 37.74 -12.62 -20.43
N GLU A 454 37.49 -13.06 -21.66
CA GLU A 454 38.01 -12.41 -22.88
C GLU A 454 37.49 -10.99 -23.07
N ASN A 455 36.32 -10.70 -22.51
CA ASN A 455 35.60 -9.45 -22.70
C ASN A 455 35.54 -8.56 -21.44
N ASP A 456 36.25 -8.95 -20.38
CA ASP A 456 36.29 -8.24 -19.09
C ASP A 456 34.86 -7.99 -18.51
N LEU A 457 34.00 -8.99 -18.64
CA LEU A 457 32.63 -8.95 -18.13
C LEU A 457 32.57 -9.70 -16.79
N PRO A 458 31.68 -9.29 -15.86
CA PRO A 458 31.41 -10.10 -14.69
C PRO A 458 30.83 -11.46 -15.08
N LEU A 459 31.07 -12.47 -14.23
CA LEU A 459 30.57 -13.83 -14.45
C LEU A 459 29.03 -13.83 -14.60
N HIS A 460 28.53 -14.63 -15.53
CA HIS A 460 27.10 -14.78 -15.77
C HIS A 460 26.34 -15.23 -14.49
N PRO A 461 25.15 -14.68 -14.19
CA PRO A 461 24.36 -15.02 -13.00
C PRO A 461 24.11 -16.52 -12.78
N LYS A 462 23.89 -17.28 -13.87
CA LYS A 462 23.76 -18.75 -13.87
C LYS A 462 24.82 -19.47 -13.02
N TYR A 463 26.09 -19.08 -13.14
CA TYR A 463 27.22 -19.69 -12.43
C TYR A 463 27.75 -18.83 -11.28
N THR A 464 26.98 -17.82 -10.88
CA THR A 464 27.27 -17.02 -9.68
C THR A 464 26.57 -17.66 -8.49
N TYR A 465 27.33 -18.01 -7.46
CA TYR A 465 26.85 -18.58 -6.20
C TYR A 465 26.74 -17.52 -5.10
N ASN A 466 26.20 -17.89 -3.94
CA ASN A 466 26.04 -16.99 -2.79
C ASN A 466 27.36 -16.77 -2.03
N TRP A 467 28.45 -16.47 -2.74
CA TRP A 467 29.78 -16.23 -2.17
C TRP A 467 29.78 -15.12 -1.12
N GLY A 468 28.91 -14.12 -1.24
CA GLY A 468 28.76 -13.03 -0.27
C GLY A 468 28.19 -13.46 1.10
N ASP A 469 27.74 -14.71 1.25
CA ASP A 469 27.34 -15.26 2.54
C ASP A 469 28.48 -15.98 3.28
N LEU A 470 29.58 -16.30 2.58
CA LEU A 470 30.77 -16.87 3.20
C LEU A 470 31.73 -15.76 3.63
N ASP A 471 32.43 -16.00 4.73
CA ASP A 471 33.59 -15.21 5.08
C ASP A 471 34.88 -15.72 4.39
N TYR A 472 35.93 -14.90 4.50
CA TYR A 472 37.24 -15.17 3.92
C TYR A 472 37.82 -16.54 4.34
N ASN A 473 37.69 -16.90 5.62
CA ASN A 473 38.26 -18.14 6.15
C ASN A 473 37.46 -19.37 5.70
N GLU A 474 36.13 -19.26 5.62
CA GLU A 474 35.27 -20.31 5.07
C GLU A 474 35.66 -20.65 3.62
N ILE A 475 35.96 -19.62 2.80
CA ILE A 475 36.40 -19.81 1.41
C ILE A 475 37.76 -20.52 1.35
N LEU A 476 38.74 -20.07 2.14
CA LEU A 476 40.07 -20.68 2.15
C LEU A 476 40.06 -22.12 2.67
N ASP A 477 39.28 -22.39 3.71
CA ASP A 477 39.13 -23.74 4.25
C ASP A 477 38.49 -24.66 3.20
N LEU A 478 37.41 -24.22 2.54
CA LEU A 478 36.82 -24.95 1.42
C LEU A 478 37.85 -25.25 0.34
N ARG A 479 38.57 -24.23 -0.11
CA ARG A 479 39.62 -24.34 -1.14
C ARG A 479 40.69 -25.38 -0.76
N ASN A 480 41.21 -25.32 0.46
CA ASN A 480 42.24 -26.23 0.95
C ASN A 480 41.72 -27.67 1.09
N GLN A 481 40.48 -27.84 1.56
CA GLN A 481 39.86 -29.16 1.66
C GLN A 481 39.63 -29.80 0.29
N LEU A 482 39.22 -29.02 -0.71
CA LEU A 482 39.03 -29.51 -2.08
C LEU A 482 40.33 -30.00 -2.70
N VAL A 483 41.42 -29.24 -2.52
CA VAL A 483 42.78 -29.65 -2.96
C VAL A 483 43.19 -30.95 -2.28
N ARG A 484 43.01 -31.05 -0.95
CA ARG A 484 43.34 -32.25 -0.17
C ARG A 484 42.56 -33.49 -0.63
N ASN A 485 41.31 -33.31 -1.04
CA ASN A 485 40.41 -34.39 -1.47
C ASN A 485 40.34 -34.54 -3.00
N GLY A 486 41.32 -33.99 -3.74
CA GLY A 486 41.24 -33.80 -5.19
C GLY A 486 40.86 -35.04 -6.00
N SER A 487 41.28 -36.24 -5.59
CA SER A 487 40.99 -37.49 -6.32
C SER A 487 39.51 -37.84 -6.42
N GLU A 488 38.69 -37.43 -5.44
CA GLU A 488 37.23 -37.62 -5.50
C GLU A 488 36.53 -36.39 -6.08
N VAL A 489 37.08 -35.19 -5.85
CA VAL A 489 36.54 -33.94 -6.42
C VAL A 489 36.54 -33.98 -7.95
N VAL A 490 37.61 -34.46 -8.60
CA VAL A 490 37.68 -34.60 -10.08
C VAL A 490 36.66 -35.62 -10.64
N LYS A 491 36.07 -36.46 -9.78
CA LYS A 491 35.00 -37.38 -10.15
C LYS A 491 33.61 -36.80 -9.84
N ASN A 492 33.53 -35.53 -9.45
CA ASN A 492 32.32 -34.88 -8.94
C ASN A 492 31.72 -35.58 -7.71
N ARG A 493 32.55 -36.15 -6.83
CA ARG A 493 32.11 -36.86 -5.61
C ARG A 493 32.65 -36.17 -4.37
N PHE A 494 31.74 -35.78 -3.48
CA PHE A 494 32.06 -35.02 -2.29
C PHE A 494 31.56 -35.72 -1.03
N SER A 495 32.34 -35.69 0.04
CA SER A 495 31.89 -36.17 1.35
C SER A 495 30.73 -35.31 1.87
N LYS A 496 29.86 -35.89 2.72
CA LYS A 496 28.74 -35.16 3.32
C LYS A 496 29.15 -33.97 4.20
N ILE A 497 30.42 -33.87 4.56
CA ILE A 497 30.95 -32.69 5.27
C ILE A 497 30.74 -31.39 4.48
N TYR A 498 30.71 -31.46 3.14
CA TYR A 498 30.47 -30.29 2.29
C TYR A 498 29.00 -29.87 2.19
N LYS A 499 28.07 -30.62 2.82
CA LYS A 499 26.64 -30.37 2.68
C LYS A 499 26.27 -28.93 3.07
N GLU A 500 26.69 -28.50 4.26
CA GLU A 500 26.30 -27.20 4.80
C GLU A 500 26.84 -26.05 3.95
N ILE A 501 28.11 -26.13 3.53
CA ILE A 501 28.73 -25.08 2.71
C ILE A 501 28.15 -25.02 1.29
N PHE A 502 27.81 -26.16 0.68
CA PHE A 502 27.16 -26.18 -0.64
C PHE A 502 25.72 -25.66 -0.58
N VAL A 503 24.98 -25.97 0.49
CA VAL A 503 23.66 -25.39 0.73
C VAL A 503 23.77 -23.87 0.89
N LYS A 504 24.72 -23.38 1.70
CA LYS A 504 24.97 -21.94 1.91
C LYS A 504 25.34 -21.22 0.60
N LEU A 505 26.17 -21.85 -0.24
CA LEU A 505 26.53 -21.33 -1.55
C LEU A 505 25.39 -21.38 -2.58
N GLY A 506 24.34 -22.17 -2.34
CA GLY A 506 23.27 -22.39 -3.32
C GLY A 506 23.72 -23.28 -4.49
N MET A 507 24.60 -24.25 -4.23
CA MET A 507 25.05 -25.24 -5.20
C MET A 507 24.16 -26.48 -5.12
N PHE A 508 23.39 -26.76 -6.16
CA PHE A 508 22.45 -27.89 -6.17
C PHE A 508 23.16 -29.23 -6.34
N PHE A 509 22.65 -30.24 -5.64
CA PHE A 509 23.28 -31.55 -5.57
C PHE A 509 22.30 -32.68 -5.24
N ARG A 510 22.74 -33.90 -5.54
CA ARG A 510 22.06 -35.15 -5.18
C ARG A 510 22.94 -35.97 -4.26
N ILE A 511 22.32 -36.89 -3.52
CA ILE A 511 23.04 -37.88 -2.72
C ILE A 511 22.97 -39.21 -3.45
N GLU A 512 24.12 -39.71 -3.88
CA GLU A 512 24.30 -41.00 -4.55
C GLU A 512 25.38 -41.78 -3.81
N ASP A 513 25.15 -43.05 -3.49
CA ASP A 513 26.11 -43.89 -2.74
C ASP A 513 26.71 -43.23 -1.47
N ASN A 514 25.86 -42.49 -0.74
CA ASN A 514 26.23 -41.77 0.48
C ASN A 514 27.24 -40.61 0.27
N VAL A 515 27.52 -40.21 -0.98
CA VAL A 515 28.30 -39.02 -1.33
C VAL A 515 27.43 -37.96 -2.01
N ILE A 516 27.90 -36.73 -2.01
CA ILE A 516 27.27 -35.60 -2.70
C ILE A 516 27.80 -35.53 -4.13
N VAL A 517 26.90 -35.35 -5.10
CA VAL A 517 27.19 -35.16 -6.52
C VAL A 517 26.55 -33.85 -6.96
N LEU A 518 27.35 -32.88 -7.41
CA LEU A 518 26.87 -31.55 -7.84
C LEU A 518 26.20 -31.64 -9.21
N ASP A 519 25.06 -30.97 -9.38
CA ASP A 519 24.30 -31.01 -10.64
C ASP A 519 25.08 -30.34 -11.81
N GLU A 520 25.81 -29.25 -11.53
CA GLU A 520 26.62 -28.52 -12.53
C GLU A 520 28.07 -29.02 -12.63
N GLY A 521 28.41 -30.12 -11.96
CA GLY A 521 29.77 -30.65 -11.89
C GLY A 521 30.70 -29.88 -10.94
N TYR A 522 31.97 -30.30 -10.89
CA TYR A 522 32.99 -29.72 -10.01
C TYR A 522 33.74 -28.55 -10.63
N ASP A 523 33.79 -28.46 -11.97
CA ASP A 523 34.59 -27.49 -12.73
C ASP A 523 34.30 -26.02 -12.37
N PRO A 524 33.03 -25.58 -12.27
CA PRO A 524 32.73 -24.21 -11.84
C PRO A 524 33.29 -23.89 -10.46
N LEU A 525 33.19 -24.82 -9.52
CA LEU A 525 33.65 -24.61 -8.14
C LEU A 525 35.17 -24.45 -8.08
N ILE A 526 35.92 -25.36 -8.72
CA ILE A 526 37.38 -25.35 -8.65
C ILE A 526 37.97 -24.16 -9.41
N THR A 527 37.39 -23.80 -10.56
CA THR A 527 37.87 -22.66 -11.36
C THR A 527 37.66 -21.35 -10.62
N LEU A 528 36.49 -21.16 -9.99
CA LEU A 528 36.21 -19.94 -9.23
C LEU A 528 37.10 -19.81 -7.98
N LEU A 529 37.57 -20.92 -7.42
CA LEU A 529 38.51 -20.93 -6.30
C LEU A 529 39.99 -20.86 -6.73
N GLY A 530 40.27 -20.63 -8.02
CA GLY A 530 41.63 -20.57 -8.56
C GLY A 530 42.38 -21.91 -8.43
N ILE A 531 41.66 -23.02 -8.53
CA ILE A 531 42.22 -24.37 -8.49
C ILE A 531 42.28 -24.89 -9.92
N LYS A 532 43.47 -25.36 -10.34
CA LYS A 532 43.70 -25.97 -11.66
C LYS A 532 43.85 -27.48 -11.53
N GLU A 533 43.25 -28.22 -12.44
CA GLU A 533 43.49 -29.66 -12.58
C GLU A 533 44.70 -29.90 -13.49
N ILE A 534 45.73 -30.55 -12.96
CA ILE A 534 46.94 -30.96 -13.70
C ILE A 534 47.20 -32.44 -13.38
N ASP A 535 47.22 -33.30 -14.40
CA ASP A 535 47.41 -34.75 -14.26
C ASP A 535 46.49 -35.40 -13.21
N SER A 536 45.20 -35.04 -13.23
CA SER A 536 44.17 -35.49 -12.26
C SER A 536 44.46 -35.14 -10.79
N LYS A 537 45.31 -34.12 -10.56
CA LYS A 537 45.52 -33.51 -9.25
C LYS A 537 45.05 -32.06 -9.27
N LEU A 538 44.46 -31.64 -8.16
CA LEU A 538 44.04 -30.27 -7.97
C LEU A 538 45.18 -29.47 -7.32
N LEU A 539 45.56 -28.37 -7.95
CA LEU A 539 46.59 -27.46 -7.47
C LEU A 539 46.00 -26.05 -7.36
N ALA A 540 46.11 -25.48 -6.16
CA ALA A 540 45.70 -24.12 -5.86
C ALA A 540 46.73 -23.11 -6.41
N SER A 541 46.26 -22.03 -7.05
CA SER A 541 47.08 -20.85 -7.35
C SER A 541 47.67 -20.20 -6.09
N GLU A 542 48.76 -19.45 -6.26
CA GLU A 542 49.30 -18.63 -5.16
C GLU A 542 48.37 -17.44 -4.88
N LEU A 543 48.33 -17.02 -3.60
CA LEU A 543 47.53 -15.88 -3.13
C LEU A 543 48.51 -14.72 -2.90
N ASP A 544 48.58 -13.80 -3.85
CA ASP A 544 49.54 -12.69 -3.80
C ASP A 544 49.09 -11.54 -2.89
N ASN A 545 47.77 -11.38 -2.69
CA ASN A 545 47.19 -10.28 -1.89
C ASN A 545 46.15 -10.80 -0.89
N TYR A 546 46.25 -10.31 0.36
CA TYR A 546 45.19 -10.46 1.36
C TYR A 546 44.15 -9.36 1.15
N SER A 547 42.91 -9.76 0.85
CA SER A 547 41.73 -8.89 0.88
C SER A 547 40.78 -9.41 1.96
N ASP A 548 40.24 -8.51 2.79
CA ASP A 548 39.21 -8.84 3.78
C ASP A 548 37.82 -9.07 3.13
N ASP A 549 37.66 -8.74 1.84
CA ASP A 549 36.40 -8.91 1.11
C ASP A 549 36.36 -10.22 0.29
N SER A 550 35.34 -11.03 0.57
CA SER A 550 35.18 -12.37 -0.02
C SER A 550 34.95 -12.34 -1.53
N LEU A 551 34.20 -11.37 -2.04
CA LEU A 551 33.94 -11.26 -3.49
C LEU A 551 35.17 -10.79 -4.27
N THR A 552 35.95 -9.90 -3.67
CA THR A 552 37.24 -9.47 -4.22
C THR A 552 38.21 -10.64 -4.30
N LEU A 553 38.36 -11.43 -3.21
CA LEU A 553 39.17 -12.65 -3.22
C LEU A 553 38.77 -13.61 -4.35
N LEU A 554 37.47 -13.87 -4.49
CA LEU A 554 36.96 -14.76 -5.55
C LEU A 554 37.20 -14.20 -6.95
N SER A 555 37.12 -12.88 -7.13
CA SER A 555 37.39 -12.23 -8.42
C SER A 555 38.86 -12.36 -8.81
N ASP A 556 39.77 -12.17 -7.86
CA ASP A 556 41.21 -12.33 -8.06
C ASP A 556 41.57 -13.80 -8.37
N LEU A 557 41.01 -14.74 -7.62
CA LEU A 557 41.25 -16.18 -7.81
C LEU A 557 40.71 -16.71 -9.14
N SER A 558 39.54 -16.25 -9.57
CA SER A 558 38.87 -16.73 -10.77
C SER A 558 39.29 -16.00 -12.05
N GLU A 559 40.04 -14.90 -11.93
CA GLU A 559 40.43 -14.01 -13.03
C GLU A 559 39.21 -13.38 -13.76
N VAL A 560 38.03 -13.36 -13.12
CA VAL A 560 36.78 -12.79 -13.63
C VAL A 560 36.04 -12.10 -12.48
N LEU A 561 35.43 -10.93 -12.73
CA LEU A 561 34.69 -10.21 -11.69
C LEU A 561 33.47 -11.01 -11.20
N ILE A 562 33.39 -11.27 -9.89
CA ILE A 562 32.26 -11.95 -9.24
C ILE A 562 31.35 -10.93 -8.56
N LYS A 563 30.10 -10.86 -9.02
CA LYS A 563 29.06 -10.02 -8.41
C LYS A 563 28.42 -10.72 -7.22
N CYS A 564 27.94 -9.94 -6.26
CA CYS A 564 27.10 -10.48 -5.20
C CYS A 564 25.75 -10.93 -5.79
N LYS A 565 25.42 -12.23 -5.68
CA LYS A 565 24.15 -12.76 -6.19
C LYS A 565 22.94 -12.12 -5.52
N SER A 566 23.02 -11.88 -4.21
CA SER A 566 21.84 -11.54 -3.40
C SER A 566 22.19 -10.55 -2.28
N PRO A 567 22.60 -9.32 -2.61
CA PRO A 567 23.07 -8.34 -1.63
C PRO A 567 21.94 -7.81 -0.73
N THR A 568 20.69 -7.84 -1.22
CA THR A 568 19.52 -7.37 -0.46
C THR A 568 18.51 -8.49 -0.29
N ARG A 569 18.09 -8.73 0.96
CA ARG A 569 17.12 -9.76 1.32
C ARG A 569 15.95 -9.19 2.12
N ILE A 570 14.75 -9.46 1.65
CA ILE A 570 13.51 -8.81 2.08
C ILE A 570 12.77 -9.67 3.08
N GLY A 571 12.50 -9.09 4.26
CA GLY A 571 11.60 -9.70 5.24
C GLY A 571 10.12 -9.57 4.82
N ALA A 572 9.35 -10.63 5.04
CA ALA A 572 7.93 -10.66 4.70
C ALA A 572 7.10 -11.53 5.65
N SER A 573 5.83 -11.16 5.83
CA SER A 573 4.82 -11.96 6.54
C SER A 573 3.48 -11.92 5.83
N MET A 574 2.62 -12.90 6.11
CA MET A 574 1.28 -12.93 5.55
C MET A 574 0.42 -11.80 6.14
N GLY A 575 -0.10 -10.97 5.26
CA GLY A 575 -1.18 -10.03 5.51
C GLY A 575 -2.53 -10.70 5.32
N ARG A 576 -3.48 -9.99 4.71
CA ARG A 576 -4.85 -10.47 4.48
C ARG A 576 -4.89 -11.43 3.28
N PRO A 577 -5.61 -12.55 3.38
CA PRO A 577 -5.93 -13.37 2.20
C PRO A 577 -6.74 -12.57 1.16
N GLU A 578 -6.71 -13.05 -0.07
CA GLU A 578 -7.57 -12.63 -1.16
C GLU A 578 -9.06 -12.84 -0.84
N LYS A 579 -9.94 -12.10 -1.51
CA LYS A 579 -11.38 -12.20 -1.32
C LYS A 579 -12.13 -11.90 -2.61
N ALA A 580 -12.94 -12.86 -3.05
CA ALA A 580 -13.93 -12.71 -4.11
C ALA A 580 -15.37 -12.96 -3.61
N ASN A 581 -15.58 -12.96 -2.28
CA ASN A 581 -16.89 -13.21 -1.67
C ASN A 581 -17.87 -12.07 -1.93
N GLU A 582 -19.16 -12.42 -2.07
CA GLU A 582 -20.27 -11.48 -2.19
C GLU A 582 -20.31 -10.45 -1.03
N ARG A 583 -20.75 -9.22 -1.34
CA ARG A 583 -20.99 -8.18 -0.34
C ARG A 583 -22.35 -8.40 0.33
N ARG A 584 -22.35 -9.07 1.49
CA ARG A 584 -23.56 -9.31 2.30
C ARG A 584 -23.58 -8.44 3.55
N LEU A 585 -24.69 -7.75 3.81
CA LEU A 585 -24.98 -7.15 5.11
C LEU A 585 -25.24 -8.26 6.16
N LYS A 586 -25.17 -7.92 7.45
CA LYS A 586 -25.48 -8.85 8.54
C LYS A 586 -26.65 -8.30 9.38
N PRO A 587 -27.80 -8.99 9.47
CA PRO A 587 -28.20 -10.14 8.65
C PRO A 587 -28.33 -9.75 7.15
N PRO A 588 -28.21 -10.71 6.21
CA PRO A 588 -28.29 -10.40 4.77
C PRO A 588 -29.74 -10.09 4.37
N PRO A 589 -30.07 -8.85 3.97
CA PRO A 589 -31.40 -8.52 3.49
C PRO A 589 -31.54 -8.92 2.02
N HIS A 590 -32.73 -9.37 1.65
CA HIS A 590 -33.13 -9.51 0.24
C HIS A 590 -33.85 -8.25 -0.29
N VAL A 591 -34.40 -7.43 0.62
CA VAL A 591 -35.13 -6.19 0.31
C VAL A 591 -34.94 -5.18 1.45
N LEU A 592 -34.91 -3.89 1.13
CA LEU A 592 -34.91 -2.80 2.10
C LEU A 592 -36.36 -2.48 2.52
N PHE A 593 -36.89 -3.26 3.47
CA PHE A 593 -38.21 -3.02 4.06
C PHE A 593 -38.13 -3.11 5.60
N PRO A 594 -38.59 -2.10 6.37
CA PRO A 594 -38.48 -2.12 7.82
C PRO A 594 -39.46 -3.15 8.42
N LEU A 595 -38.95 -4.09 9.21
CA LEU A 595 -39.77 -5.07 9.95
C LEU A 595 -39.70 -4.92 11.48
N GLY A 596 -38.83 -4.04 11.99
CA GLY A 596 -38.50 -3.97 13.41
C GLY A 596 -38.16 -5.36 13.98
N ASP A 597 -38.73 -5.69 15.13
CA ASP A 597 -38.58 -6.99 15.79
C ASP A 597 -39.60 -8.05 15.33
N SER A 598 -40.52 -7.67 14.44
CA SER A 598 -41.60 -8.54 13.97
C SER A 598 -41.08 -9.70 13.12
N GLY A 599 -40.00 -9.48 12.36
CA GLY A 599 -39.36 -10.53 11.56
C GLY A 599 -38.46 -11.50 12.33
N GLY A 600 -38.36 -11.35 13.66
CA GLY A 600 -37.43 -12.10 14.51
C GLY A 600 -35.96 -11.79 14.21
N ASN A 601 -35.04 -12.60 14.73
CA ASN A 601 -33.59 -12.35 14.62
C ASN A 601 -33.07 -12.28 13.17
N GLN A 602 -33.74 -12.99 12.25
CA GLN A 602 -33.39 -13.01 10.83
C GLN A 602 -34.16 -11.98 9.99
N ARG A 603 -35.07 -11.21 10.60
CA ARG A 603 -35.90 -10.19 9.92
C ARG A 603 -36.65 -10.77 8.71
N LEU A 604 -37.29 -11.93 8.89
CA LEU A 604 -38.03 -12.60 7.81
C LEU A 604 -39.46 -12.05 7.71
N ILE A 605 -39.87 -11.68 6.50
CA ILE A 605 -41.25 -11.26 6.20
C ILE A 605 -42.23 -12.36 6.59
N ASN A 606 -41.96 -13.61 6.19
CA ASN A 606 -42.82 -14.76 6.52
C ASN A 606 -42.98 -14.99 8.03
N THR A 607 -42.00 -14.59 8.85
CA THR A 607 -42.11 -14.67 10.31
C THR A 607 -42.95 -13.53 10.87
N ALA A 608 -42.81 -12.33 10.30
CA ALA A 608 -43.63 -11.18 10.67
C ALA A 608 -45.11 -11.37 10.30
N LEU A 609 -45.39 -12.17 9.26
CA LEU A 609 -46.75 -12.52 8.81
C LEU A 609 -47.40 -13.66 9.62
N LYS A 610 -46.63 -14.43 10.40
CA LYS A 610 -47.18 -15.53 11.21
C LYS A 610 -47.86 -15.01 12.47
N GLU A 611 -48.97 -15.64 12.85
CA GLU A 611 -49.69 -15.32 14.09
C GLU A 611 -48.76 -15.43 15.30
N ARG A 612 -48.62 -14.35 16.07
CA ARG A 612 -47.96 -14.39 17.39
C ARG A 612 -49.04 -14.50 18.47
N PRO A 613 -49.01 -15.52 19.34
CA PRO A 613 -49.92 -15.58 20.49
C PRO A 613 -49.62 -14.43 21.44
N TYR A 614 -50.69 -13.75 21.86
CA TYR A 614 -50.70 -12.60 22.75
C TYR A 614 -49.87 -12.88 24.02
N ARG A 615 -48.72 -12.21 24.19
CA ARG A 615 -47.98 -12.23 25.47
C ARG A 615 -48.09 -10.86 26.12
N ARG A 616 -48.65 -10.82 27.34
CA ARG A 616 -48.76 -9.63 28.16
C ARG A 616 -47.38 -9.01 28.41
N GLY A 617 -47.17 -7.77 27.95
CA GLY A 617 -46.02 -6.93 28.32
C GLY A 617 -45.47 -6.12 27.16
N PHE A 618 -45.78 -4.81 27.17
CA PHE A 618 -45.29 -3.70 26.33
C PHE A 618 -45.43 -3.83 24.81
N THR A 619 -46.46 -3.12 24.30
CA THR A 619 -46.78 -2.76 22.90
C THR A 619 -46.67 -3.90 21.89
N GLN A 620 -47.74 -4.68 21.78
CA GLN A 620 -47.91 -5.71 20.75
C GLN A 620 -48.91 -5.24 19.71
N GLY A 621 -48.45 -5.07 18.47
CA GLY A 621 -49.29 -4.84 17.30
C GLY A 621 -50.35 -5.94 17.13
N LYS A 622 -51.48 -5.60 16.50
CA LYS A 622 -52.55 -6.55 16.17
C LYS A 622 -52.03 -7.62 15.21
N LEU A 623 -52.68 -8.80 15.23
CA LEU A 623 -52.43 -9.91 14.29
C LEU A 623 -52.28 -9.39 12.84
N GLY A 624 -51.16 -9.69 12.18
CA GLY A 624 -50.91 -9.28 10.80
C GLY A 624 -50.62 -7.78 10.59
N SER A 625 -50.42 -7.00 11.66
CA SER A 625 -50.04 -5.58 11.57
C SER A 625 -48.68 -5.32 12.21
N ILE A 626 -47.82 -4.60 11.50
CA ILE A 626 -46.49 -4.18 11.97
C ILE A 626 -46.54 -2.68 12.16
N GLU A 627 -46.23 -2.22 13.38
CA GLU A 627 -46.03 -0.81 13.64
C GLU A 627 -44.61 -0.42 13.22
N MET A 628 -44.50 0.65 12.44
CA MET A 628 -43.23 1.08 11.86
C MET A 628 -43.11 2.61 11.91
N VAL A 629 -41.93 3.09 12.24
CA VAL A 629 -41.57 4.50 12.10
C VAL A 629 -41.08 4.70 10.67
N THR A 630 -41.73 5.59 9.93
CA THR A 630 -41.41 5.88 8.53
C THR A 630 -41.34 7.38 8.33
N GLN A 631 -40.52 7.84 7.40
CA GLN A 631 -40.47 9.25 7.04
C GLN A 631 -41.75 9.63 6.29
N LEU A 632 -42.49 10.60 6.83
CA LEU A 632 -43.69 11.11 6.20
C LEU A 632 -43.35 11.81 4.88
N ARG A 633 -44.25 11.66 3.92
CA ARG A 633 -44.19 12.33 2.64
C ARG A 633 -45.44 13.20 2.48
N TYR A 634 -45.39 14.23 1.64
CA TYR A 634 -46.55 15.04 1.32
C TYR A 634 -46.71 15.20 -0.19
N CYS A 635 -47.96 15.26 -0.65
CA CYS A 635 -48.28 15.50 -2.04
C CYS A 635 -48.36 17.01 -2.31
N LYS A 636 -47.57 17.52 -3.26
CA LYS A 636 -47.65 18.93 -3.70
C LYS A 636 -49.01 19.34 -4.29
N ASN A 637 -49.78 18.39 -4.84
CA ASN A 637 -51.05 18.71 -5.52
C ASN A 637 -52.24 18.78 -4.57
N CYS A 638 -52.32 17.87 -3.59
CA CYS A 638 -53.45 17.81 -2.66
C CYS A 638 -53.09 18.15 -1.21
N ASN A 639 -51.81 18.45 -0.94
CA ASN A 639 -51.25 18.76 0.38
C ASN A 639 -51.53 17.70 1.47
N LYS A 640 -51.90 16.48 1.08
CA LYS A 640 -52.09 15.37 2.02
C LYS A 640 -50.76 14.72 2.38
N GLU A 641 -50.59 14.45 3.66
CA GLU A 641 -49.54 13.59 4.17
C GLU A 641 -49.82 12.13 3.82
N THR A 642 -48.77 11.40 3.47
CA THR A 642 -48.83 10.00 3.06
C THR A 642 -47.48 9.32 3.23
N ILE A 643 -47.48 8.00 3.22
CA ILE A 643 -46.27 7.17 3.14
C ILE A 643 -46.02 6.64 1.72
N SER A 644 -47.00 6.80 0.83
CA SER A 644 -46.91 6.37 -0.56
C SER A 644 -45.90 7.24 -1.32
N LEU A 645 -45.09 6.61 -2.18
CA LEU A 645 -44.23 7.33 -3.12
C LEU A 645 -45.03 8.16 -4.14
N ARG A 646 -46.30 7.81 -4.38
CA ARG A 646 -47.19 8.53 -5.30
C ARG A 646 -48.51 8.94 -4.70
N CYS A 647 -48.95 10.13 -5.10
CA CYS A 647 -50.29 10.66 -4.83
C CYS A 647 -50.68 11.59 -6.00
N CYS A 648 -51.94 11.60 -6.42
CA CYS A 648 -52.42 12.47 -7.53
C CYS A 648 -51.57 12.39 -8.82
N LYS A 649 -51.06 11.20 -9.17
CA LYS A 649 -50.17 10.93 -10.31
C LYS A 649 -48.80 11.64 -10.26
N SER A 650 -48.44 12.28 -9.16
CA SER A 650 -47.12 12.86 -8.92
C SER A 650 -46.36 12.09 -7.84
N LEU A 651 -45.02 12.23 -7.84
CA LEU A 651 -44.17 11.78 -6.75
C LEU A 651 -44.42 12.65 -5.52
N THR A 652 -44.53 12.02 -4.35
CA THR A 652 -44.65 12.70 -3.06
C THR A 652 -43.26 13.16 -2.61
N MET A 653 -43.18 14.29 -1.92
CA MET A 653 -41.92 14.78 -1.38
C MET A 653 -41.74 14.36 0.07
N VAL A 654 -40.50 14.12 0.47
CA VAL A 654 -40.15 13.91 1.87
C VAL A 654 -40.53 15.17 2.66
N LYS A 655 -41.20 15.00 3.80
CA LYS A 655 -41.44 16.09 4.74
C LYS A 655 -40.14 16.31 5.53
N GLU A 656 -39.52 17.47 5.35
CA GLU A 656 -38.40 17.91 6.18
C GLU A 656 -38.97 18.33 7.56
N ASP A 657 -38.25 17.98 8.62
CA ASP A 657 -38.66 18.22 10.02
C ASP A 657 -38.61 19.70 10.43
#